data_AF-A0A4R5H945-F1
#
_entry.id   AF-A0A4R5H945-F1
#
_cell.length_a   1.000
_cell.length_b   1.000
_cell.length_c   1.000
_cell.angle_alpha   90.00
_cell.angle_beta   90.00
_cell.angle_gamma   90.00
#
_symmetry.space_group_name_H-M   'P 1'
#
loop_
_entity.id
_entity.type
_entity.pdbx_description
1 polymer ?
#
loop_
_entity_poly.entity_id
_entity_poly.type
_entity_poly.pdbx_seq_one_letter_code
_entity_poly.pdbx_strand_id
1 'polypeptide(L)'
;MNNRKLKYKLLTSACLLGMAYTTSALAQSQYCTANGGNTYEWIDSVSIDGYTNTSGGQGRDNGLDGYSDFTSQTVSLTQGTVSLTPGFRAGAYPEYWTIWIDTNQNGEFEQNEKVLSNLSGNGAVTGNINVPTVTQPTTTRMRIAMKYNSEATQACGGIGSGEVEDYTVFIDNDGGDPTPTNMPDACQNNPPFEGRNLVDGQAVCMPATSKHASFSIPNSNEYDSIAISTSHGIGNLTLAAKNGGGFPQAGDDSPRSKHVGNSECVIINNPSDYWTNVIARGLFKDASIVADLGATSCRVTPGEVDNGNEGYAFDSVNVVVYQFSFNDTPLEWSLDQIQQDMATVKQYYDEQSYGRFNVTWDIKPPIFINESKSVYDRDTPAWRDLFRSRIRSSGVDPDFPGEATIILMAAPQVANLNSQAGPPLMEIYHHAPGTIAHEMGHALGLRHSMAVEAGNSILRSNNDTITNYGNVYAMMGMGAHTLEEYNLMFKSYFNWIRDSEVPVVSTSGVYRIHAFDHGTAAGTNAPGEIGIRLKSGDGNLTYWLEYRTTNPRYPNTKNGILVNLQGYLENEADPAFWNHRSAMLDMNPNSQSTANWNLEDQTDSELEIGKSFTDPWGGFRITLIAKGGAEDTASAWIDVRVEMF
;
A
#
# COMPACT_ATOMS: atom_id res chain seq x y z
N MET A 1 -22.52 20.55 66.86
CA MET A 1 -23.62 21.20 66.13
C MET A 1 -23.91 20.38 64.87
N ASN A 2 -25.15 19.89 64.76
CA ASN A 2 -25.74 19.15 63.64
C ASN A 2 -25.76 20.00 62.33
N ASN A 3 -25.95 19.54 61.10
CA ASN A 3 -26.77 18.48 60.47
C ASN A 3 -26.22 18.32 59.01
N ARG A 4 -26.26 17.17 58.34
CA ARG A 4 -27.46 16.65 57.65
C ARG A 4 -27.30 15.15 57.35
N LYS A 5 -28.44 14.47 57.42
CA LYS A 5 -28.68 13.02 57.38
C LYS A 5 -29.08 12.54 55.97
N LEU A 6 -28.81 11.26 55.67
CA LEU A 6 -29.77 10.32 55.04
C LEU A 6 -29.21 8.88 55.20
N LYS A 7 -29.57 8.14 56.27
CA LYS A 7 -30.60 7.08 56.37
C LYS A 7 -30.53 5.95 55.31
N TYR A 8 -29.85 4.86 55.69
CA TYR A 8 -30.07 3.49 55.23
C TYR A 8 -31.13 2.81 56.11
N LYS A 9 -32.03 2.00 55.54
CA LYS A 9 -32.69 0.86 56.23
C LYS A 9 -33.25 -0.16 55.23
N LEU A 10 -32.92 -1.42 55.51
CA LEU A 10 -33.42 -2.68 54.94
C LEU A 10 -34.94 -2.85 55.06
N LEU A 11 -35.59 -3.63 54.16
CA LEU A 11 -35.91 -5.07 54.35
C LEU A 11 -36.85 -5.66 53.25
N THR A 12 -36.77 -6.99 53.10
CA THR A 12 -37.75 -8.00 52.64
C THR A 12 -38.06 -8.25 51.15
N SER A 13 -37.54 -9.40 50.68
CA SER A 13 -38.20 -10.56 50.02
C SER A 13 -39.39 -10.35 49.06
N ALA A 14 -39.23 -10.71 47.78
CA ALA A 14 -40.25 -11.38 46.95
C ALA A 14 -39.71 -11.83 45.57
N CYS A 15 -40.02 -13.10 45.23
CA CYS A 15 -40.29 -13.64 43.89
C CYS A 15 -39.23 -13.51 42.77
N LEU A 16 -38.45 -14.58 42.54
CA LEU A 16 -37.85 -14.83 41.23
C LEU A 16 -38.96 -15.24 40.25
N LEU A 17 -39.36 -14.32 39.37
CA LEU A 17 -39.90 -14.67 38.05
C LEU A 17 -38.76 -14.59 37.05
N GLY A 18 -38.26 -15.75 36.61
CA GLY A 18 -37.43 -15.84 35.41
C GLY A 18 -38.28 -15.46 34.21
N MET A 19 -37.97 -14.33 33.57
CA MET A 19 -38.40 -14.09 32.19
C MET A 19 -37.62 -15.07 31.32
N ALA A 20 -38.31 -16.11 30.86
CA ALA A 20 -37.84 -16.91 29.74
C ALA A 20 -37.85 -16.01 28.50
N TYR A 21 -36.67 -15.55 28.06
CA TYR A 21 -36.49 -15.18 26.67
C TYR A 21 -36.62 -16.47 25.88
N THR A 22 -37.73 -16.65 25.16
CA THR A 22 -37.82 -17.64 24.11
C THR A 22 -36.88 -17.18 23.00
N THR A 23 -35.64 -17.64 23.05
CA THR A 23 -34.84 -17.75 21.84
C THR A 23 -35.60 -18.71 20.94
N SER A 24 -36.24 -18.20 19.89
CA SER A 24 -36.56 -19.03 18.73
C SER A 24 -35.21 -19.48 18.17
N ALA A 25 -34.72 -20.61 18.67
CA ALA A 25 -33.75 -21.39 17.93
C ALA A 25 -34.42 -21.70 16.59
N LEU A 26 -33.96 -21.04 15.51
CA LEU A 26 -34.16 -21.60 14.19
C LEU A 26 -33.53 -22.98 14.27
N ALA A 27 -34.37 -24.01 14.30
CA ALA A 27 -33.92 -25.35 14.00
C ALA A 27 -33.25 -25.23 12.64
N GLN A 28 -31.95 -25.50 12.56
CA GLN A 28 -31.30 -25.77 11.30
C GLN A 28 -32.01 -27.01 10.76
N SER A 29 -33.00 -26.79 9.88
CA SER A 29 -33.80 -27.84 9.30
C SER A 29 -32.86 -28.70 8.48
N GLN A 30 -32.64 -29.94 8.91
CA GLN A 30 -31.86 -30.88 8.16
C GLN A 30 -32.69 -31.25 6.93
N TYR A 31 -32.21 -30.88 5.73
CA TYR A 31 -32.84 -31.26 4.47
C TYR A 31 -33.12 -32.77 4.43
N CYS A 32 -34.24 -33.12 3.82
CA CYS A 32 -34.62 -34.52 3.64
C CYS A 32 -33.52 -35.30 2.88
N THR A 33 -33.36 -36.58 3.24
CA THR A 33 -32.48 -37.50 2.51
C THR A 33 -32.98 -37.70 1.08
N ALA A 34 -32.06 -37.90 0.13
CA ALA A 34 -32.37 -38.23 -1.27
C ALA A 34 -31.32 -39.21 -1.80
N ASN A 35 -31.69 -40.09 -2.74
CA ASN A 35 -30.76 -41.04 -3.34
C ASN A 35 -31.21 -41.57 -4.72
N GLY A 36 -30.24 -41.87 -5.58
CA GLY A 36 -30.39 -42.26 -6.99
C GLY A 36 -30.39 -43.77 -7.28
N GLY A 37 -30.08 -44.62 -6.30
CA GLY A 37 -30.43 -46.03 -6.25
C GLY A 37 -29.70 -47.00 -7.18
N ASN A 38 -28.82 -46.57 -8.10
CA ASN A 38 -28.00 -47.50 -8.90
C ASN A 38 -26.59 -46.99 -9.24
N THR A 39 -25.82 -47.79 -10.01
CA THR A 39 -24.42 -47.52 -10.38
C THR A 39 -24.18 -47.54 -11.90
N TYR A 40 -25.26 -47.48 -12.70
CA TYR A 40 -25.20 -47.63 -14.16
C TYR A 40 -25.14 -46.27 -14.89
N GLU A 41 -25.74 -45.24 -14.29
CA GLU A 41 -25.76 -43.86 -14.75
C GLU A 41 -25.41 -42.91 -13.60
N TRP A 42 -24.93 -41.72 -13.92
CA TRP A 42 -24.56 -40.68 -12.96
C TRP A 42 -24.61 -39.28 -13.59
N ILE A 43 -24.55 -38.26 -12.77
CA ILE A 43 -24.33 -36.88 -13.20
C ILE A 43 -22.82 -36.73 -13.44
N ASP A 44 -22.42 -36.56 -14.71
CA ASP A 44 -21.00 -36.46 -15.08
C ASP A 44 -20.48 -35.03 -14.92
N SER A 45 -21.30 -34.06 -15.35
CA SER A 45 -21.03 -32.65 -15.08
C SER A 45 -22.30 -31.79 -15.00
N VAL A 46 -22.23 -30.77 -14.15
CA VAL A 46 -23.19 -29.67 -14.03
C VAL A 46 -22.44 -28.38 -14.34
N SER A 47 -22.96 -27.59 -15.28
CA SER A 47 -22.43 -26.26 -15.60
C SER A 47 -23.55 -25.21 -15.52
N ILE A 48 -23.36 -24.19 -14.69
CA ILE A 48 -24.32 -23.11 -14.44
C ILE A 48 -23.53 -21.80 -14.38
N ASP A 49 -23.92 -20.81 -15.19
CA ASP A 49 -23.36 -19.44 -15.18
C ASP A 49 -21.81 -19.39 -15.07
N GLY A 50 -21.13 -20.20 -15.88
CA GLY A 50 -19.65 -20.25 -15.94
C GLY A 50 -18.99 -21.10 -14.85
N TYR A 51 -19.70 -21.50 -13.79
CA TYR A 51 -19.27 -22.53 -12.86
C TYR A 51 -19.48 -23.92 -13.47
N THR A 52 -18.50 -24.80 -13.37
CA THR A 52 -18.61 -26.20 -13.84
C THR A 52 -18.09 -27.15 -12.76
N ASN A 53 -18.97 -28.03 -12.28
CA ASN A 53 -18.59 -29.17 -11.46
C ASN A 53 -18.60 -30.44 -12.31
N THR A 54 -17.44 -31.09 -12.45
CA THR A 54 -17.33 -32.41 -13.07
C THR A 54 -17.25 -33.44 -11.95
N SER A 55 -18.40 -33.84 -11.43
CA SER A 55 -18.51 -34.78 -10.32
C SER A 55 -18.16 -36.21 -10.74
N GLY A 56 -18.32 -36.56 -12.03
CA GLY A 56 -17.92 -37.85 -12.58
C GLY A 56 -18.57 -39.05 -11.87
N GLY A 57 -19.72 -38.86 -11.23
CA GLY A 57 -20.43 -39.90 -10.49
C GLY A 57 -19.87 -40.21 -9.10
N GLN A 58 -19.35 -39.21 -8.38
CA GLN A 58 -18.88 -39.36 -6.99
C GLN A 58 -19.92 -40.01 -6.05
N GLY A 59 -21.22 -39.83 -6.28
CA GLY A 59 -22.29 -40.42 -5.46
C GLY A 59 -22.44 -41.93 -5.68
N ARG A 60 -22.02 -42.41 -6.85
CA ARG A 60 -21.87 -43.85 -7.16
C ARG A 60 -20.59 -44.40 -6.52
N ASP A 61 -19.45 -43.74 -6.69
CA ASP A 61 -18.13 -44.30 -6.38
C ASP A 61 -17.80 -44.30 -4.87
N ASN A 62 -18.49 -43.48 -4.07
CA ASN A 62 -18.30 -43.41 -2.62
C ASN A 62 -19.31 -44.24 -1.79
N GLY A 63 -20.14 -45.07 -2.43
CA GLY A 63 -21.13 -45.92 -1.74
C GLY A 63 -22.28 -45.13 -1.10
N LEU A 64 -22.63 -43.96 -1.65
CA LEU A 64 -23.64 -43.03 -1.14
C LEU A 64 -25.01 -43.22 -1.80
N ASP A 65 -25.30 -44.42 -2.31
CA ASP A 65 -26.58 -44.78 -2.97
C ASP A 65 -27.01 -43.81 -4.09
N GLY A 66 -26.07 -43.14 -4.77
CA GLY A 66 -26.39 -42.17 -5.83
C GLY A 66 -26.77 -40.78 -5.30
N TYR A 67 -26.10 -40.33 -4.23
CA TYR A 67 -26.19 -38.96 -3.70
C TYR A 67 -24.79 -38.36 -3.50
N SER A 68 -24.60 -37.10 -3.90
CA SER A 68 -23.37 -36.32 -3.67
C SER A 68 -23.69 -34.99 -2.99
N ASP A 69 -22.86 -34.61 -2.02
CA ASP A 69 -22.99 -33.34 -1.29
C ASP A 69 -21.84 -32.39 -1.67
N PHE A 70 -22.16 -31.34 -2.42
CA PHE A 70 -21.26 -30.26 -2.82
C PHE A 70 -21.55 -28.95 -2.09
N THR A 71 -22.25 -28.99 -0.95
CA THR A 71 -22.65 -27.77 -0.21
C THR A 71 -21.51 -27.01 0.44
N SER A 72 -20.28 -27.56 0.44
CA SER A 72 -19.06 -26.81 0.77
C SER A 72 -18.65 -25.81 -0.31
N GLN A 73 -19.24 -25.90 -1.50
CA GLN A 73 -19.01 -25.00 -2.63
C GLN A 73 -20.22 -24.09 -2.81
N THR A 74 -19.98 -22.80 -3.06
CA THR A 74 -21.05 -21.83 -3.33
C THR A 74 -21.04 -21.45 -4.80
N VAL A 75 -22.19 -21.63 -5.46
CA VAL A 75 -22.42 -21.25 -6.86
C VAL A 75 -23.29 -19.99 -6.87
N SER A 76 -22.80 -18.91 -7.49
CA SER A 76 -23.64 -17.73 -7.74
C SER A 76 -24.65 -18.05 -8.83
N LEU A 77 -25.93 -17.84 -8.57
CA LEU A 77 -27.00 -18.08 -9.52
C LEU A 77 -27.60 -16.76 -10.00
N THR A 78 -27.63 -16.59 -11.32
CA THR A 78 -28.42 -15.56 -12.00
C THR A 78 -29.51 -16.23 -12.84
N GLN A 79 -30.35 -15.45 -13.54
CA GLN A 79 -31.21 -16.04 -14.56
C GLN A 79 -30.32 -16.57 -15.70
N GLY A 80 -30.41 -17.87 -16.01
CA GLY A 80 -29.40 -18.45 -16.88
C GLY A 80 -29.71 -19.82 -17.46
N THR A 81 -28.81 -20.26 -18.33
CA THR A 81 -28.80 -21.59 -18.94
C THR A 81 -27.97 -22.53 -18.08
N VAL A 82 -28.50 -23.73 -17.81
CA VAL A 82 -27.75 -24.85 -17.24
C VAL A 82 -27.38 -25.84 -18.34
N SER A 83 -26.17 -26.38 -18.31
CA SER A 83 -25.76 -27.54 -19.09
C SER A 83 -25.55 -28.73 -18.17
N LEU A 84 -26.27 -29.82 -18.44
CA LEU A 84 -26.27 -31.04 -17.62
C LEU A 84 -25.81 -32.21 -18.48
N THR A 85 -24.76 -32.91 -18.04
CA THR A 85 -24.18 -34.03 -18.78
C THR A 85 -24.38 -35.32 -18.00
N PRO A 86 -25.12 -36.31 -18.52
CA PRO A 86 -25.19 -37.63 -17.93
C PRO A 86 -23.95 -38.46 -18.28
N GLY A 87 -23.51 -39.29 -17.34
CA GLY A 87 -22.47 -40.30 -17.51
C GLY A 87 -23.03 -41.70 -17.39
N PHE A 88 -22.42 -42.66 -18.08
CA PHE A 88 -22.92 -44.03 -18.17
C PHE A 88 -21.80 -45.06 -18.11
N ARG A 89 -22.06 -46.20 -17.46
CA ARG A 89 -21.06 -47.28 -17.32
C ARG A 89 -20.80 -48.03 -18.63
N ALA A 90 -21.82 -48.21 -19.48
CA ALA A 90 -21.71 -49.04 -20.68
C ALA A 90 -22.55 -48.55 -21.88
N GLY A 91 -23.71 -47.93 -21.66
CA GLY A 91 -24.58 -47.45 -22.74
C GLY A 91 -25.44 -46.28 -22.28
N ALA A 92 -25.78 -45.40 -23.21
CA ALA A 92 -26.55 -44.19 -22.92
C ALA A 92 -28.04 -44.50 -22.75
N TYR A 93 -28.64 -43.92 -21.71
CA TYR A 93 -30.05 -44.04 -21.38
C TYR A 93 -30.74 -42.67 -21.45
N PRO A 94 -32.07 -42.62 -21.66
CA PRO A 94 -32.82 -41.39 -21.50
C PRO A 94 -32.88 -40.96 -20.04
N GLU A 95 -32.16 -39.88 -19.74
CA GLU A 95 -32.11 -39.25 -18.42
C GLU A 95 -32.99 -38.00 -18.39
N TYR A 96 -33.75 -37.86 -17.31
CA TYR A 96 -34.63 -36.73 -17.04
C TYR A 96 -34.08 -35.92 -15.87
N TRP A 97 -34.11 -34.61 -16.00
CA TRP A 97 -33.51 -33.68 -15.05
C TRP A 97 -34.56 -32.86 -14.32
N THR A 98 -34.37 -32.66 -13.02
CA THR A 98 -35.21 -31.82 -12.19
C THR A 98 -34.35 -31.04 -11.20
N ILE A 99 -34.59 -29.73 -11.06
CA ILE A 99 -33.84 -28.86 -10.15
C ILE A 99 -34.80 -28.16 -9.20
N TRP A 100 -34.46 -28.12 -7.92
CA TRP A 100 -35.14 -27.36 -6.88
C TRP A 100 -34.19 -26.38 -6.19
N ILE A 101 -34.72 -25.26 -5.71
CA ILE A 101 -33.99 -24.25 -4.93
C ILE A 101 -34.87 -23.86 -3.73
N ASP A 102 -34.39 -24.10 -2.50
CA ASP A 102 -35.11 -23.74 -1.26
C ASP A 102 -35.05 -22.23 -1.01
N THR A 103 -35.80 -21.46 -1.77
CA THR A 103 -35.74 -20.00 -1.73
C THR A 103 -36.30 -19.39 -0.45
N ASN A 104 -37.13 -20.13 0.28
CA ASN A 104 -37.71 -19.66 1.54
C ASN A 104 -36.87 -20.05 2.78
N GLN A 105 -35.78 -20.81 2.58
CA GLN A 105 -34.84 -21.29 3.61
C GLN A 105 -35.49 -22.09 4.74
N ASN A 106 -36.58 -22.80 4.47
CA ASN A 106 -37.25 -23.59 5.49
C ASN A 106 -36.70 -25.03 5.62
N GLY A 107 -35.73 -25.38 4.76
CA GLY A 107 -35.08 -26.69 4.72
C GLY A 107 -35.90 -27.80 4.07
N GLU A 108 -37.01 -27.44 3.41
CA GLU A 108 -37.80 -28.32 2.56
C GLU A 108 -37.69 -27.87 1.10
N PHE A 109 -37.90 -28.80 0.15
CA PHE A 109 -37.93 -28.48 -1.28
C PHE A 109 -39.36 -28.65 -1.79
N GLU A 110 -40.06 -27.55 -2.00
CA GLU A 110 -41.48 -27.59 -2.32
C GLU A 110 -41.74 -27.63 -3.82
N GLN A 111 -42.99 -27.89 -4.20
CA GLN A 111 -43.36 -27.98 -5.61
C GLN A 111 -43.25 -26.62 -6.35
N ASN A 112 -43.44 -25.51 -5.65
CA ASN A 112 -43.25 -24.14 -6.14
C ASN A 112 -41.77 -23.73 -6.23
N GLU A 113 -40.86 -24.53 -5.67
CA GLU A 113 -39.42 -24.29 -5.67
C GLU A 113 -38.68 -25.10 -6.75
N LYS A 114 -39.44 -25.83 -7.56
CA LYS A 114 -38.94 -26.55 -8.74
C LYS A 114 -38.67 -25.55 -9.86
N VAL A 115 -37.39 -25.27 -10.11
CA VAL A 115 -36.92 -24.27 -11.09
C VAL A 115 -36.62 -24.84 -12.47
N LEU A 116 -36.50 -26.17 -12.58
CA LEU A 116 -36.32 -26.89 -13.84
C LEU A 116 -37.04 -28.24 -13.83
N SER A 117 -37.72 -28.55 -14.95
CA SER A 117 -38.38 -29.83 -15.25
C SER A 117 -38.52 -29.98 -16.77
N ASN A 118 -39.00 -31.13 -17.26
CA ASN A 118 -39.22 -31.43 -18.68
C ASN A 118 -37.97 -31.34 -19.55
N LEU A 119 -36.78 -31.49 -18.94
CA LEU A 119 -35.51 -31.59 -19.64
C LEU A 119 -35.05 -33.04 -19.64
N SER A 120 -34.80 -33.60 -20.82
CA SER A 120 -34.34 -34.98 -20.95
C SER A 120 -33.42 -35.21 -22.14
N GLY A 121 -32.51 -36.17 -22.04
CA GLY A 121 -31.65 -36.57 -23.15
C GLY A 121 -30.77 -37.77 -22.81
N ASN A 122 -30.06 -38.28 -23.82
CA ASN A 122 -29.13 -39.41 -23.68
C ASN A 122 -27.65 -38.95 -23.70
N GLY A 123 -27.42 -37.63 -23.56
CA GLY A 123 -26.14 -36.94 -23.60
C GLY A 123 -26.31 -35.54 -23.02
N ALA A 124 -25.31 -34.66 -23.17
CA ALA A 124 -25.39 -33.30 -22.64
C ALA A 124 -26.64 -32.57 -23.13
N VAL A 125 -27.38 -31.98 -22.19
CA VAL A 125 -28.59 -31.19 -22.44
C VAL A 125 -28.43 -29.79 -21.86
N THR A 126 -29.02 -28.81 -22.54
CA THR A 126 -29.08 -27.43 -22.07
C THR A 126 -30.53 -27.07 -21.77
N GLY A 127 -30.76 -26.46 -20.60
CA GLY A 127 -32.07 -25.95 -20.21
C GLY A 127 -31.94 -24.56 -19.58
N ASN A 128 -33.06 -23.87 -19.43
CA ASN A 128 -33.11 -22.60 -18.71
C ASN A 128 -33.61 -22.85 -17.29
N ILE A 129 -32.90 -22.31 -16.29
CA ILE A 129 -33.36 -22.30 -14.91
C ILE A 129 -34.12 -20.99 -14.65
N ASN A 130 -35.33 -21.09 -14.12
CA ASN A 130 -36.07 -19.90 -13.67
C ASN A 130 -35.75 -19.67 -12.19
N VAL A 131 -34.70 -18.90 -11.92
CA VAL A 131 -34.30 -18.60 -10.53
C VAL A 131 -35.34 -17.66 -9.90
N PRO A 132 -35.95 -17.99 -8.76
CA PRO A 132 -36.96 -17.11 -8.16
C PRO A 132 -36.33 -15.80 -7.70
N THR A 133 -37.03 -14.69 -7.91
CA THR A 133 -36.63 -13.40 -7.36
C THR A 133 -36.73 -13.43 -5.85
N VAL A 134 -35.62 -13.13 -5.19
CA VAL A 134 -35.53 -13.05 -3.73
C VAL A 134 -35.68 -11.60 -3.30
N THR A 135 -36.15 -11.35 -2.08
CA THR A 135 -36.33 -9.99 -1.54
C THR A 135 -35.08 -9.46 -0.84
N GLN A 136 -34.17 -10.36 -0.44
CA GLN A 136 -32.82 -10.06 0.03
C GLN A 136 -31.86 -11.10 -0.56
N PRO A 137 -30.59 -10.71 -0.84
CA PRO A 137 -29.58 -11.67 -1.26
C PRO A 137 -29.53 -12.84 -0.28
N THR A 138 -29.57 -14.06 -0.80
CA THR A 138 -29.76 -15.25 0.02
C THR A 138 -28.81 -16.35 -0.42
N THR A 139 -28.16 -16.95 0.56
CA THR A 139 -27.46 -18.22 0.40
C THR A 139 -28.40 -19.34 0.81
N THR A 140 -28.72 -20.25 -0.11
CA THR A 140 -29.60 -21.39 0.15
C THR A 140 -29.12 -22.65 -0.55
N ARG A 141 -29.87 -23.75 -0.47
CA ARG A 141 -29.55 -25.02 -1.12
C ARG A 141 -30.27 -25.18 -2.45
N MET A 142 -29.53 -25.68 -3.43
CA MET A 142 -30.07 -26.20 -4.69
C MET A 142 -29.87 -27.71 -4.75
N ARG A 143 -30.86 -28.43 -5.26
CA ARG A 143 -30.81 -29.88 -5.48
C ARG A 143 -31.06 -30.19 -6.95
N ILE A 144 -30.17 -30.98 -7.54
CA ILE A 144 -30.27 -31.46 -8.92
C ILE A 144 -30.51 -32.97 -8.87
N ALA A 145 -31.57 -33.45 -9.51
CA ALA A 145 -31.86 -34.87 -9.66
C ALA A 145 -31.85 -35.27 -11.13
N MET A 146 -31.11 -36.33 -11.43
CA MET A 146 -31.13 -37.03 -12.71
C MET A 146 -31.79 -38.38 -12.51
N LYS A 147 -32.75 -38.74 -13.35
CA LYS A 147 -33.51 -39.98 -13.23
C LYS A 147 -33.78 -40.66 -14.58
N TYR A 148 -33.58 -41.97 -14.60
CA TYR A 148 -33.83 -42.83 -15.74
C TYR A 148 -35.32 -42.87 -16.12
N ASN A 149 -35.57 -42.64 -17.41
CA ASN A 149 -36.82 -42.92 -18.13
C ASN A 149 -38.10 -42.21 -17.59
N SER A 150 -37.95 -41.29 -16.63
CA SER A 150 -39.01 -40.41 -16.12
C SER A 150 -38.44 -39.37 -15.17
N GLU A 151 -39.14 -38.26 -14.98
CA GLU A 151 -38.73 -37.21 -14.03
C GLU A 151 -38.82 -37.64 -12.56
N ALA A 152 -38.00 -36.97 -11.73
CA ALA A 152 -38.12 -37.05 -10.28
C ALA A 152 -39.33 -36.20 -9.82
N THR A 153 -40.34 -36.87 -9.25
CA THR A 153 -41.58 -36.21 -8.82
C THR A 153 -41.45 -35.55 -7.44
N GLN A 154 -40.41 -35.89 -6.68
CA GLN A 154 -40.14 -35.41 -5.33
C GLN A 154 -38.64 -35.18 -5.16
N ALA A 155 -38.28 -34.16 -4.38
CA ALA A 155 -36.88 -33.85 -4.05
C ALA A 155 -36.32 -34.76 -2.94
N CYS A 156 -37.19 -35.48 -2.24
CA CYS A 156 -36.86 -36.30 -1.07
C CYS A 156 -37.07 -37.79 -1.34
N GLY A 157 -36.28 -38.63 -0.67
CA GLY A 157 -36.32 -40.08 -0.77
C GLY A 157 -35.66 -40.62 -2.04
N GLY A 158 -35.93 -41.89 -2.34
CA GLY A 158 -35.40 -42.56 -3.53
C GLY A 158 -36.07 -42.09 -4.80
N ILE A 159 -35.26 -41.61 -5.75
CA ILE A 159 -35.73 -41.23 -7.09
C ILE A 159 -35.73 -42.42 -8.06
N GLY A 160 -35.12 -43.55 -7.69
CA GLY A 160 -35.15 -44.80 -8.46
C GLY A 160 -33.79 -45.18 -9.03
N SER A 161 -33.52 -44.78 -10.27
CA SER A 161 -32.30 -45.10 -11.03
C SER A 161 -31.76 -43.78 -11.59
N GLY A 162 -30.59 -43.35 -11.12
CA GLY A 162 -30.02 -42.02 -11.38
C GLY A 162 -29.09 -41.52 -10.28
N GLU A 163 -28.96 -40.21 -10.12
CA GLU A 163 -28.15 -39.55 -9.08
C GLU A 163 -28.77 -38.21 -8.63
N VAL A 164 -28.51 -37.83 -7.38
CA VAL A 164 -28.88 -36.53 -6.79
C VAL A 164 -27.64 -35.80 -6.31
N GLU A 165 -27.54 -34.50 -6.60
CA GLU A 165 -26.48 -33.63 -6.13
C GLU A 165 -27.03 -32.39 -5.42
N ASP A 166 -26.47 -32.06 -4.25
CA ASP A 166 -26.79 -30.83 -3.51
C ASP A 166 -25.65 -29.80 -3.62
N TYR A 167 -26.00 -28.54 -3.86
CA TYR A 167 -25.08 -27.40 -3.95
C TYR A 167 -25.53 -26.27 -3.02
N THR A 168 -24.58 -25.50 -2.50
CA THR A 168 -24.90 -24.19 -1.91
C THR A 168 -24.95 -23.17 -3.03
N VAL A 169 -26.00 -22.36 -3.05
CA VAL A 169 -26.22 -21.33 -4.07
C VAL A 169 -26.41 -19.96 -3.43
N PHE A 170 -25.83 -18.93 -4.05
CA PHE A 170 -26.06 -17.54 -3.70
C PHE A 170 -26.95 -16.90 -4.77
N ILE A 171 -28.10 -16.38 -4.37
CA ILE A 171 -29.07 -15.71 -5.25
C ILE A 171 -29.12 -14.26 -4.84
N ASP A 172 -28.82 -13.36 -5.78
CA ASP A 172 -28.96 -11.93 -5.61
C ASP A 172 -30.37 -11.46 -6.06
N ASN A 173 -30.82 -10.31 -5.55
CA ASN A 173 -32.17 -9.79 -5.74
C ASN A 173 -32.51 -9.36 -7.18
N ASP A 174 -31.53 -9.29 -8.08
CA ASP A 174 -31.69 -8.52 -9.29
C ASP A 174 -31.61 -9.40 -10.54
N GLY A 175 -32.77 -9.64 -11.14
CA GLY A 175 -32.92 -10.09 -12.53
C GLY A 175 -32.54 -9.00 -13.56
N GLY A 176 -31.49 -8.23 -13.28
CA GLY A 176 -30.96 -7.13 -14.08
C GLY A 176 -30.01 -6.30 -13.23
N ASP A 177 -28.71 -6.47 -13.46
CA ASP A 177 -27.56 -5.71 -12.93
C ASP A 177 -27.81 -4.74 -11.75
N PRO A 178 -27.25 -5.09 -10.57
CA PRO A 178 -26.66 -4.14 -9.66
C PRO A 178 -25.20 -4.54 -9.45
N THR A 179 -24.23 -3.82 -10.00
CA THR A 179 -22.94 -3.75 -9.31
C THR A 179 -23.24 -3.41 -7.85
N PRO A 180 -22.88 -4.24 -6.85
CA PRO A 180 -23.03 -3.89 -5.45
C PRO A 180 -22.43 -2.50 -5.24
N THR A 181 -23.25 -1.51 -4.90
CA THR A 181 -22.81 -0.11 -4.91
C THR A 181 -21.71 0.18 -3.88
N ASN A 182 -21.49 -0.75 -2.95
CA ASN A 182 -20.51 -0.64 -1.88
C ASN A 182 -19.47 -1.76 -2.02
N MET A 183 -18.20 -1.38 -1.95
CA MET A 183 -17.08 -2.31 -1.90
C MET A 183 -17.10 -3.16 -0.61
N PRO A 184 -17.13 -4.51 -0.69
CA PRO A 184 -16.99 -5.37 0.49
C PRO A 184 -15.58 -5.31 1.09
N ASP A 185 -15.47 -5.38 2.42
CA ASP A 185 -14.20 -5.62 3.10
C ASP A 185 -13.92 -7.13 3.14
N ALA A 186 -13.34 -7.64 2.05
CA ALA A 186 -13.06 -9.06 1.87
C ALA A 186 -12.03 -9.58 2.88
N CYS A 187 -11.13 -8.72 3.37
CA CYS A 187 -10.06 -9.08 4.31
C CYS A 187 -10.54 -9.31 5.74
N GLN A 188 -11.74 -8.85 6.11
CA GLN A 188 -12.33 -9.18 7.41
C GLN A 188 -12.71 -10.66 7.54
N ASN A 189 -13.12 -11.28 6.43
CA ASN A 189 -13.73 -12.62 6.45
C ASN A 189 -12.89 -13.68 5.74
N ASN A 190 -11.95 -13.27 4.89
CA ASN A 190 -11.17 -14.18 4.07
C ASN A 190 -9.66 -13.97 4.28
N PRO A 191 -8.85 -15.05 4.23
CA PRO A 191 -7.41 -14.90 4.16
C PRO A 191 -7.01 -14.20 2.84
N PRO A 192 -5.76 -13.69 2.76
CA PRO A 192 -5.22 -13.15 1.51
C PRO A 192 -5.37 -14.13 0.35
N PHE A 193 -5.84 -13.63 -0.78
CA PHE A 193 -6.08 -14.41 -1.98
C PHE A 193 -4.77 -14.93 -2.57
N GLU A 194 -4.68 -16.26 -2.70
CA GLU A 194 -3.50 -16.94 -3.27
C GLU A 194 -3.61 -17.16 -4.79
N GLY A 195 -4.79 -16.92 -5.37
CA GLY A 195 -5.05 -17.06 -6.79
C GLY A 195 -4.53 -15.88 -7.62
N ARG A 196 -4.56 -16.05 -8.95
CA ARG A 196 -4.22 -14.98 -9.90
C ARG A 196 -5.42 -14.41 -10.63
N ASN A 197 -6.51 -15.16 -10.73
CA ASN A 197 -7.64 -14.77 -11.56
C ASN A 197 -8.74 -14.18 -10.69
N LEU A 198 -9.17 -12.96 -11.01
CA LEU A 198 -10.39 -12.38 -10.45
C LEU A 198 -11.60 -12.96 -11.18
N VAL A 199 -12.66 -13.23 -10.43
CA VAL A 199 -13.94 -13.73 -10.94
C VAL A 199 -14.94 -12.59 -10.86
N ASP A 200 -15.87 -12.57 -11.82
CA ASP A 200 -16.92 -11.55 -11.89
C ASP A 200 -17.62 -11.34 -10.54
N GLY A 201 -17.72 -10.09 -10.12
CA GLY A 201 -18.43 -9.65 -8.94
C GLY A 201 -17.85 -10.11 -7.59
N GLN A 202 -16.83 -10.98 -7.59
CA GLN A 202 -16.24 -11.55 -6.39
C GLN A 202 -15.12 -10.67 -5.84
N ALA A 203 -15.38 -10.02 -4.70
CA ALA A 203 -14.34 -9.30 -3.97
C ALA A 203 -13.39 -10.28 -3.27
N VAL A 204 -12.08 -10.04 -3.36
CA VAL A 204 -11.05 -10.85 -2.72
C VAL A 204 -10.12 -9.98 -1.87
N CYS A 205 -9.58 -10.56 -0.80
CA CYS A 205 -8.57 -9.90 0.02
C CYS A 205 -7.22 -9.93 -0.69
N MET A 206 -6.61 -8.77 -0.95
CA MET A 206 -5.30 -8.73 -1.62
C MET A 206 -4.17 -9.12 -0.66
N PRO A 207 -3.11 -9.80 -1.16
CA PRO A 207 -1.91 -10.01 -0.37
C PRO A 207 -1.25 -8.67 -0.03
N ALA A 208 -0.87 -8.51 1.24
CA ALA A 208 -0.10 -7.36 1.68
C ALA A 208 1.24 -7.29 0.94
N THR A 209 1.63 -6.09 0.51
CA THR A 209 2.84 -5.89 -0.29
C THR A 209 3.35 -4.47 -0.13
N SER A 210 4.66 -4.30 -0.24
CA SER A 210 5.32 -2.99 -0.33
C SER A 210 5.70 -2.63 -1.78
N LYS A 211 5.41 -3.51 -2.73
CA LYS A 211 5.76 -3.33 -4.15
C LYS A 211 4.51 -3.34 -5.01
N HIS A 212 3.96 -4.53 -5.19
CA HIS A 212 2.77 -4.73 -6.00
C HIS A 212 2.11 -6.10 -5.74
N ALA A 213 0.84 -6.19 -6.11
CA ALA A 213 0.08 -7.42 -6.33
C ALA A 213 -0.41 -7.43 -7.78
N SER A 214 -0.57 -8.62 -8.37
CA SER A 214 -0.92 -8.77 -9.79
C SER A 214 -2.02 -9.80 -9.98
N PHE A 215 -3.00 -9.45 -10.80
CA PHE A 215 -4.17 -10.28 -11.08
C PHE A 215 -4.47 -10.28 -12.58
N SER A 216 -5.24 -11.28 -13.03
CA SER A 216 -5.76 -11.36 -14.38
C SER A 216 -7.28 -11.58 -14.35
N ILE A 217 -7.98 -11.04 -15.33
CA ILE A 217 -9.43 -11.21 -15.50
C ILE A 217 -9.61 -11.96 -16.83
N PRO A 218 -10.07 -13.23 -16.81
CA PRO A 218 -10.36 -14.00 -18.02
C PRO A 218 -11.63 -13.51 -18.73
N ASN A 219 -11.91 -14.02 -19.94
CA ASN A 219 -13.13 -13.76 -20.71
C ASN A 219 -13.47 -12.26 -20.88
N SER A 220 -12.47 -11.39 -20.80
CA SER A 220 -12.68 -9.94 -20.83
C SER A 220 -13.35 -9.49 -22.13
N ASN A 221 -12.98 -10.10 -23.25
CA ASN A 221 -13.50 -9.80 -24.59
C ASN A 221 -14.96 -10.20 -24.84
N GLU A 222 -15.64 -10.82 -23.87
CA GLU A 222 -17.06 -11.16 -23.96
C GLU A 222 -17.98 -10.04 -23.45
N TYR A 223 -17.39 -8.97 -22.89
CA TYR A 223 -18.12 -7.87 -22.25
C TYR A 223 -17.74 -6.52 -22.87
N ASP A 224 -18.69 -5.59 -22.90
CA ASP A 224 -18.49 -4.24 -23.44
C ASP A 224 -17.66 -3.36 -22.49
N SER A 225 -17.54 -3.71 -21.22
CA SER A 225 -16.72 -3.01 -20.24
C SER A 225 -16.33 -3.89 -19.06
N ILE A 226 -15.35 -3.44 -18.28
CA ILE A 226 -14.93 -4.04 -17.02
C ILE A 226 -14.63 -2.92 -16.05
N ALA A 227 -15.27 -2.91 -14.89
CA ALA A 227 -14.93 -2.01 -13.79
C ALA A 227 -14.10 -2.75 -12.73
N ILE A 228 -13.00 -2.16 -12.30
CA ILE A 228 -12.11 -2.74 -11.29
C ILE A 228 -12.05 -1.76 -10.14
N SER A 229 -12.46 -2.22 -8.96
CA SER A 229 -12.56 -1.42 -7.75
C SER A 229 -11.65 -1.97 -6.66
N THR A 230 -10.96 -1.09 -5.93
CA THR A 230 -10.28 -1.44 -4.67
C THR A 230 -10.78 -0.56 -3.54
N SER A 231 -10.68 -1.02 -2.29
CA SER A 231 -10.90 -0.21 -1.08
C SER A 231 -10.40 -0.93 0.16
N HIS A 232 -10.68 -0.37 1.34
CA HIS A 232 -10.38 -0.91 2.67
C HIS A 232 -8.89 -1.08 2.96
N GLY A 233 -8.60 -1.58 4.16
CA GLY A 233 -7.24 -1.77 4.63
C GLY A 233 -6.52 -0.45 4.93
N ILE A 234 -5.20 -0.54 4.98
CA ILE A 234 -4.29 0.57 5.27
C ILE A 234 -3.23 0.69 4.19
N GLY A 235 -2.63 1.88 4.10
CA GLY A 235 -1.60 2.19 3.11
C GLY A 235 -2.12 3.01 1.95
N ASN A 236 -1.36 3.03 0.86
CA ASN A 236 -1.66 3.80 -0.34
C ASN A 236 -1.37 2.93 -1.57
N LEU A 237 -2.41 2.61 -2.33
CA LEU A 237 -2.30 1.75 -3.51
C LEU A 237 -2.64 2.52 -4.77
N THR A 238 -1.88 2.29 -5.84
CA THR A 238 -2.21 2.74 -7.20
C THR A 238 -2.70 1.55 -8.01
N LEU A 239 -3.84 1.70 -8.69
CA LEU A 239 -4.43 0.66 -9.53
C LEU A 239 -4.18 0.92 -11.01
N ALA A 240 -3.78 -0.11 -11.75
CA ALA A 240 -3.61 -0.06 -13.20
C ALA A 240 -4.15 -1.34 -13.84
N ALA A 241 -4.74 -1.23 -15.03
CA ALA A 241 -5.17 -2.39 -15.80
C ALA A 241 -4.90 -2.23 -17.30
N LYS A 242 -4.65 -3.35 -17.98
CA LYS A 242 -4.37 -3.41 -19.42
C LYS A 242 -5.03 -4.63 -20.05
N ASN A 243 -5.83 -4.43 -21.09
CA ASN A 243 -6.38 -5.52 -21.89
C ASN A 243 -5.39 -5.89 -23.01
N GLY A 244 -4.99 -7.16 -23.07
CA GLY A 244 -3.96 -7.63 -23.98
C GLY A 244 -2.54 -7.12 -23.65
N GLY A 245 -1.52 -7.64 -24.35
CA GLY A 245 -0.15 -7.08 -24.31
C GLY A 245 0.58 -7.11 -22.95
N GLY A 246 0.21 -8.02 -22.04
CA GLY A 246 0.87 -8.22 -20.74
C GLY A 246 0.36 -7.30 -19.63
N PHE A 247 1.16 -7.16 -18.56
CA PHE A 247 0.82 -6.33 -17.40
C PHE A 247 1.18 -4.84 -17.60
N PRO A 248 0.44 -3.90 -16.98
CA PRO A 248 0.78 -2.47 -16.98
C PRO A 248 2.21 -2.16 -16.51
N GLN A 249 2.95 -1.38 -17.29
CA GLN A 249 4.32 -0.95 -16.99
C GLN A 249 4.37 0.54 -16.63
N ALA A 250 5.39 0.99 -15.91
CA ALA A 250 5.54 2.42 -15.64
C ALA A 250 5.73 3.19 -16.97
N GLY A 251 4.97 4.27 -17.15
CA GLY A 251 5.07 5.14 -18.33
C GLY A 251 4.37 4.64 -19.61
N ASP A 252 3.68 3.49 -19.58
CA ASP A 252 2.79 3.10 -20.69
C ASP A 252 1.42 3.79 -20.60
N ASP A 253 0.59 3.59 -21.63
CA ASP A 253 -0.74 4.18 -21.80
C ASP A 253 -1.88 3.41 -21.10
N SER A 254 -1.56 2.44 -20.23
CA SER A 254 -2.59 1.67 -19.52
C SER A 254 -3.42 2.59 -18.61
N PRO A 255 -4.77 2.43 -18.58
CA PRO A 255 -5.64 3.09 -17.63
C PRO A 255 -5.18 2.89 -16.17
N ARG A 256 -5.17 3.99 -15.42
CA ARG A 256 -4.66 4.07 -14.05
C ARG A 256 -5.53 4.95 -13.19
N SER A 257 -5.61 4.59 -11.92
CA SER A 257 -6.23 5.35 -10.86
C SER A 257 -5.22 5.48 -9.73
N LYS A 258 -5.00 6.71 -9.28
CA LYS A 258 -4.00 7.08 -8.28
C LYS A 258 -4.55 8.16 -7.36
N HIS A 259 -4.99 7.77 -6.18
CA HIS A 259 -5.65 8.59 -5.18
C HIS A 259 -5.14 8.20 -3.78
N VAL A 260 -5.24 9.13 -2.84
CA VAL A 260 -4.75 8.91 -1.49
C VAL A 260 -5.53 7.75 -0.84
N GLY A 261 -4.80 6.71 -0.44
CA GLY A 261 -5.34 5.56 0.27
C GLY A 261 -5.50 4.34 -0.64
N ASN A 262 -6.47 3.47 -0.31
CA ASN A 262 -6.64 2.21 -1.01
C ASN A 262 -7.85 2.18 -1.97
N SER A 263 -8.58 3.29 -2.09
CA SER A 263 -9.81 3.36 -2.89
C SER A 263 -9.52 3.83 -4.31
N GLU A 264 -9.52 2.90 -5.27
CA GLU A 264 -9.19 3.16 -6.67
C GLU A 264 -10.23 2.58 -7.63
N CYS A 265 -10.33 3.19 -8.81
CA CYS A 265 -11.28 2.81 -9.85
C CYS A 265 -10.64 2.83 -11.23
N VAL A 266 -10.57 1.68 -11.89
CA VAL A 266 -10.15 1.59 -13.30
C VAL A 266 -11.26 0.95 -14.11
N ILE A 267 -11.65 1.58 -15.23
CA ILE A 267 -12.63 1.06 -16.17
C ILE A 267 -11.94 0.77 -17.50
N ILE A 268 -12.07 -0.46 -17.98
CA ILE A 268 -11.68 -0.85 -19.34
C ILE A 268 -12.93 -0.87 -20.20
N ASN A 269 -12.91 -0.17 -21.33
CA ASN A 269 -14.03 -0.13 -22.28
C ASN A 269 -13.69 -0.94 -23.53
N ASN A 270 -14.68 -1.70 -24.01
CA ASN A 270 -14.61 -2.56 -25.19
C ASN A 270 -13.33 -3.41 -25.26
N PRO A 271 -13.00 -4.19 -24.23
CA PRO A 271 -11.86 -5.11 -24.28
C PRO A 271 -11.96 -6.04 -25.49
N SER A 272 -10.86 -6.21 -26.22
CA SER A 272 -10.79 -7.09 -27.41
C SER A 272 -10.06 -8.40 -27.15
N ASP A 273 -9.23 -8.45 -26.11
CA ASP A 273 -8.46 -9.63 -25.73
C ASP A 273 -9.10 -10.37 -24.56
N TYR A 274 -8.92 -11.70 -24.53
CA TYR A 274 -9.42 -12.57 -23.46
C TYR A 274 -8.95 -12.16 -22.07
N TRP A 275 -7.72 -11.66 -21.97
CA TRP A 275 -7.08 -11.32 -20.70
C TRP A 275 -7.01 -9.82 -20.48
N THR A 276 -7.55 -9.37 -19.35
CA THR A 276 -7.21 -8.08 -18.75
C THR A 276 -6.28 -8.29 -17.57
N ASN A 277 -5.09 -7.70 -17.60
CA ASN A 277 -4.09 -7.81 -16.54
C ASN A 277 -4.13 -6.57 -15.65
N VAL A 278 -4.13 -6.80 -14.34
CA VAL A 278 -4.29 -5.78 -13.30
C VAL A 278 -3.04 -5.76 -12.41
N ILE A 279 -2.56 -4.58 -12.08
CA ILE A 279 -1.54 -4.38 -11.05
C ILE A 279 -2.04 -3.36 -10.03
N ALA A 280 -2.03 -3.74 -8.76
CA ALA A 280 -2.06 -2.82 -7.63
C ALA A 280 -0.61 -2.59 -7.16
N ARG A 281 -0.12 -1.36 -7.15
CA ARG A 281 1.23 -0.97 -6.70
C ARG A 281 1.16 -0.18 -5.41
N GLY A 282 2.24 -0.17 -4.65
CA GLY A 282 2.37 0.64 -3.44
C GLY A 282 2.51 -0.20 -2.18
N LEU A 283 2.49 0.49 -1.04
CA LEU A 283 2.53 -0.10 0.29
C LEU A 283 1.09 -0.17 0.80
N PHE A 284 0.50 -1.36 0.77
CA PHE A 284 -0.86 -1.58 1.27
C PHE A 284 -1.03 -2.95 1.92
N LYS A 285 -1.99 -3.03 2.83
CA LYS A 285 -2.35 -4.23 3.57
C LYS A 285 -3.85 -4.25 3.85
N ASP A 286 -4.42 -5.44 3.88
CA ASP A 286 -5.85 -5.70 4.15
C ASP A 286 -6.80 -4.96 3.18
N ALA A 287 -6.31 -4.64 1.98
CA ALA A 287 -7.09 -4.01 0.93
C ALA A 287 -7.86 -5.06 0.11
N SER A 288 -9.08 -4.73 -0.29
CA SER A 288 -9.95 -5.58 -1.10
C SER A 288 -9.92 -5.16 -2.56
N ILE A 289 -10.08 -6.12 -3.48
CA ILE A 289 -10.21 -5.88 -4.93
C ILE A 289 -11.36 -6.68 -5.52
N VAL A 290 -12.08 -6.11 -6.49
CA VAL A 290 -13.13 -6.78 -7.25
C VAL A 290 -13.07 -6.34 -8.72
N ALA A 291 -13.42 -7.25 -9.62
CA ALA A 291 -13.65 -6.98 -11.02
C ALA A 291 -15.13 -7.26 -11.34
N ASP A 292 -15.80 -6.29 -11.93
CA ASP A 292 -17.18 -6.35 -12.36
C ASP A 292 -17.22 -6.33 -13.90
N LEU A 293 -17.50 -7.48 -14.51
CA LEU A 293 -17.57 -7.66 -15.96
C LEU A 293 -18.92 -7.13 -16.46
N GLY A 294 -18.89 -6.32 -17.52
CA GLY A 294 -20.05 -5.59 -18.06
C GLY A 294 -20.39 -4.29 -17.33
N ALA A 295 -19.75 -4.02 -16.19
CA ALA A 295 -20.00 -2.80 -15.43
C ALA A 295 -19.35 -1.56 -16.06
N THR A 296 -20.08 -0.45 -16.05
CA THR A 296 -19.60 0.86 -16.56
C THR A 296 -19.18 1.83 -15.45
N SER A 297 -19.22 1.39 -14.20
CA SER A 297 -18.87 2.19 -13.02
C SER A 297 -18.29 1.31 -11.93
N CYS A 298 -17.36 1.86 -11.14
CA CYS A 298 -16.77 1.18 -9.99
C CYS A 298 -17.69 1.22 -8.77
N ARG A 299 -17.46 0.30 -7.83
CA ARG A 299 -18.12 0.22 -6.52
C ARG A 299 -17.60 1.25 -5.50
N VAL A 300 -16.68 2.11 -5.93
CA VAL A 300 -16.05 3.15 -5.11
C VAL A 300 -15.93 4.44 -5.91
N THR A 301 -15.95 5.55 -5.19
CA THR A 301 -15.49 6.84 -5.71
C THR A 301 -14.12 7.12 -5.09
N PRO A 302 -13.04 7.18 -5.90
CA PRO A 302 -11.72 7.53 -5.39
C PRO A 302 -11.71 8.90 -4.72
N GLY A 303 -10.78 9.09 -3.77
CA GLY A 303 -10.63 10.32 -3.00
C GLY A 303 -9.86 11.41 -3.74
N GLU A 304 -9.04 12.16 -3.01
CA GLU A 304 -8.11 13.14 -3.60
C GLU A 304 -7.05 12.44 -4.44
N VAL A 305 -6.66 13.04 -5.56
CA VAL A 305 -5.59 12.51 -6.44
C VAL A 305 -4.29 12.42 -5.65
N ASP A 306 -3.61 11.28 -5.74
CA ASP A 306 -2.30 11.08 -5.15
C ASP A 306 -1.23 11.50 -6.17
N ASN A 307 -0.63 12.66 -5.95
CA ASN A 307 0.48 13.15 -6.79
C ASN A 307 1.75 12.30 -6.60
N GLY A 308 1.75 11.37 -5.65
CA GLY A 308 2.87 10.52 -5.26
C GLY A 308 3.48 11.01 -3.95
N ASN A 309 4.63 10.45 -3.61
CA ASN A 309 5.39 11.00 -2.51
C ASN A 309 6.04 12.32 -2.96
N GLU A 310 5.29 13.42 -2.90
CA GLU A 310 5.75 14.80 -3.16
C GLU A 310 6.08 15.56 -1.87
N GLY A 311 5.76 14.98 -0.72
CA GLY A 311 5.87 15.62 0.59
C GLY A 311 5.55 14.65 1.72
N TYR A 312 6.10 14.92 2.90
CA TYR A 312 5.65 14.29 4.13
C TYR A 312 4.48 15.07 4.71
N ALA A 313 3.32 14.42 4.84
CA ALA A 313 2.05 15.09 5.12
C ALA A 313 1.83 15.48 6.59
N PHE A 314 2.66 14.98 7.52
CA PHE A 314 2.44 15.15 8.95
C PHE A 314 3.41 16.17 9.54
N ASP A 315 2.96 16.89 10.57
CA ASP A 315 3.77 17.80 11.38
C ASP A 315 4.48 17.09 12.55
N SER A 316 4.49 15.76 12.55
CA SER A 316 5.05 14.97 13.62
C SER A 316 5.41 13.56 13.16
N VAL A 317 6.24 12.90 13.96
CA VAL A 317 6.52 11.47 13.86
C VAL A 317 6.66 10.85 15.25
N ASN A 318 6.09 9.65 15.43
CA ASN A 318 6.36 8.78 16.56
C ASN A 318 7.31 7.65 16.17
N VAL A 319 8.40 7.49 16.90
CA VAL A 319 9.39 6.43 16.70
C VAL A 319 9.15 5.29 17.69
N VAL A 320 8.79 4.11 17.20
CA VAL A 320 8.62 2.93 18.06
C VAL A 320 9.92 2.12 18.08
N VAL A 321 10.59 2.14 19.23
CA VAL A 321 11.92 1.54 19.42
C VAL A 321 11.79 0.10 19.93
N TYR A 322 12.33 -0.84 19.14
CA TYR A 322 12.48 -2.24 19.49
C TYR A 322 13.95 -2.58 19.69
N GLN A 323 14.30 -3.00 20.90
CA GLN A 323 15.66 -3.42 21.25
C GLN A 323 15.77 -4.94 21.18
N PHE A 324 16.74 -5.43 20.43
CA PHE A 324 17.06 -6.84 20.30
C PHE A 324 18.40 -7.13 20.95
N SER A 325 18.50 -8.25 21.65
CA SER A 325 19.75 -8.77 22.21
C SER A 325 19.86 -10.26 21.95
N PHE A 326 21.07 -10.74 21.69
CA PHE A 326 21.35 -12.17 21.62
C PHE A 326 21.82 -12.65 22.98
N ASN A 327 21.52 -13.90 23.33
CA ASN A 327 21.97 -14.47 24.61
C ASN A 327 23.50 -14.45 24.76
N ASP A 328 24.24 -14.57 23.65
CA ASP A 328 25.71 -14.54 23.62
C ASP A 328 26.30 -13.16 23.29
N THR A 329 25.48 -12.19 22.88
CA THR A 329 25.90 -10.83 22.54
C THR A 329 24.77 -9.85 22.88
N PRO A 330 24.82 -9.18 24.05
CA PRO A 330 23.82 -8.19 24.44
C PRO A 330 23.95 -6.90 23.62
N LEU A 331 22.86 -6.14 23.50
CA LEU A 331 22.90 -4.77 22.97
C LEU A 331 23.60 -3.85 23.96
N GLU A 332 24.68 -3.20 23.53
CA GLU A 332 25.43 -2.25 24.38
C GLU A 332 24.75 -0.87 24.51
N TRP A 333 23.78 -0.57 23.64
CA TRP A 333 23.00 0.67 23.67
C TRP A 333 21.97 0.63 24.81
N SER A 334 22.33 1.21 25.96
CA SER A 334 21.49 1.20 27.16
C SER A 334 20.22 2.05 27.01
N LEU A 335 19.18 1.76 27.81
CA LEU A 335 17.94 2.53 27.81
C LEU A 335 18.17 4.03 28.05
N ASP A 336 19.04 4.37 29.00
CA ASP A 336 19.37 5.77 29.31
C ASP A 336 20.09 6.46 28.14
N GLN A 337 20.94 5.72 27.41
CA GLN A 337 21.62 6.26 26.24
C GLN A 337 20.66 6.41 25.05
N ILE A 338 19.73 5.47 24.83
CA ILE A 338 18.67 5.61 23.82
C ILE A 338 17.85 6.87 24.09
N GLN A 339 17.46 7.12 25.35
CA GLN A 339 16.71 8.31 25.73
C GLN A 339 17.50 9.60 25.43
N GLN A 340 18.81 9.63 25.71
CA GLN A 340 19.67 10.79 25.42
C GLN A 340 19.85 11.01 23.91
N ASP A 341 20.07 9.94 23.15
CA ASP A 341 20.25 10.03 21.71
C ASP A 341 18.95 10.50 21.04
N MET A 342 17.80 9.94 21.42
CA MET A 342 16.49 10.36 20.91
C MET A 342 16.13 11.80 21.31
N ALA A 343 16.51 12.24 22.52
CA ALA A 343 16.35 13.64 22.92
C ALA A 343 17.19 14.59 22.05
N THR A 344 18.42 14.19 21.70
CA THR A 344 19.28 14.96 20.78
C THR A 344 18.69 15.00 19.37
N VAL A 345 18.18 13.87 18.87
CA VAL A 345 17.49 13.80 17.58
C VAL A 345 16.24 14.68 17.57
N LYS A 346 15.45 14.66 18.64
CA LYS A 346 14.27 15.54 18.79
C LYS A 346 14.68 17.01 18.71
N GLN A 347 15.68 17.43 19.49
CA GLN A 347 16.18 18.80 19.45
C GLN A 347 16.64 19.19 18.05
N TYR A 348 17.39 18.30 17.38
CA TYR A 348 17.83 18.52 16.01
C TYR A 348 16.63 18.75 15.07
N TYR A 349 15.62 17.89 15.07
CA TYR A 349 14.43 18.07 14.22
C TYR A 349 13.61 19.32 14.61
N ASP A 350 13.55 19.69 15.89
CA ASP A 350 12.91 20.95 16.34
C ASP A 350 13.63 22.17 15.74
N GLU A 351 14.96 22.18 15.74
CA GLU A 351 15.79 23.24 15.14
C GLU A 351 15.66 23.26 13.61
N GLN A 352 15.77 22.09 12.97
CA GLN A 352 15.69 21.96 11.51
C GLN A 352 14.32 22.35 10.95
N SER A 353 13.25 22.07 11.70
CA SER A 353 11.88 22.37 11.31
C SER A 353 11.42 23.77 11.73
N TYR A 354 12.27 24.54 12.40
CA TYR A 354 11.90 25.83 12.96
C TYR A 354 10.71 25.73 13.94
N GLY A 355 10.64 24.63 14.70
CA GLY A 355 9.57 24.31 15.65
C GLY A 355 8.27 23.83 15.01
N ARG A 356 8.28 23.43 13.74
CA ARG A 356 7.08 23.01 12.97
C ARG A 356 6.91 21.50 12.89
N PHE A 357 7.82 20.74 13.49
CA PHE A 357 7.81 19.29 13.45
C PHE A 357 8.15 18.70 14.80
N ASN A 358 7.33 17.77 15.28
CA ASN A 358 7.52 17.16 16.59
C ASN A 358 7.91 15.68 16.49
N VAL A 359 9.03 15.33 17.12
CA VAL A 359 9.46 13.92 17.26
C VAL A 359 9.08 13.41 18.64
N THR A 360 8.40 12.26 18.69
CA THR A 360 8.12 11.48 19.91
C THR A 360 8.66 10.06 19.76
N TRP A 361 8.78 9.33 20.87
CA TRP A 361 9.18 7.93 20.81
C TRP A 361 8.61 7.08 21.95
N ASP A 362 8.40 5.80 21.64
CA ASP A 362 7.98 4.77 22.58
C ASP A 362 9.00 3.64 22.57
N ILE A 363 9.52 3.26 23.74
CA ILE A 363 10.47 2.16 23.86
C ILE A 363 9.76 0.90 24.33
N LYS A 364 9.77 -0.14 23.49
CA LYS A 364 9.18 -1.44 23.82
C LYS A 364 10.12 -2.28 24.71
N PRO A 365 9.58 -3.25 25.47
CA PRO A 365 10.41 -4.18 26.23
C PRO A 365 11.46 -4.88 25.33
N PRO A 366 12.67 -5.14 25.85
CA PRO A 366 13.72 -5.77 25.06
C PRO A 366 13.35 -7.20 24.66
N ILE A 367 13.74 -7.58 23.45
CA ILE A 367 13.51 -8.89 22.85
C ILE A 367 14.82 -9.69 22.87
N PHE A 368 14.80 -10.87 23.49
CA PHE A 368 15.95 -11.76 23.57
C PHE A 368 15.87 -12.87 22.51
N ILE A 369 16.96 -13.04 21.78
CA ILE A 369 17.14 -14.07 20.76
C ILE A 369 17.94 -15.22 21.36
N ASN A 370 17.37 -16.43 21.29
CA ASN A 370 17.92 -17.62 21.94
C ASN A 370 18.95 -18.35 21.06
N GLU A 371 19.19 -17.85 19.86
CA GLU A 371 20.23 -18.26 18.93
C GLU A 371 21.46 -17.37 19.08
N SER A 372 22.64 -17.89 18.73
CA SER A 372 23.88 -17.09 18.70
C SER A 372 23.80 -16.02 17.62
N LYS A 373 24.29 -14.81 17.90
CA LYS A 373 24.42 -13.74 16.89
C LYS A 373 25.14 -14.22 15.62
N SER A 374 26.14 -15.10 15.79
CA SER A 374 26.97 -15.61 14.69
C SER A 374 26.20 -16.40 13.62
N VAL A 375 24.99 -16.88 13.93
CA VAL A 375 24.07 -17.50 12.96
C VAL A 375 23.68 -16.48 11.88
N TYR A 376 23.42 -15.25 12.31
CA TYR A 376 22.89 -14.18 11.46
C TYR A 376 23.99 -13.36 10.78
N ASP A 377 25.22 -13.41 11.27
CA ASP A 377 26.38 -12.75 10.64
C ASP A 377 26.64 -13.22 9.21
N ARG A 378 26.14 -14.40 8.85
CA ARG A 378 26.26 -14.98 7.50
C ARG A 378 24.94 -15.03 6.74
N ASP A 379 23.84 -14.60 7.35
CA ASP A 379 22.48 -14.67 6.79
C ASP A 379 21.62 -13.50 7.30
N THR A 380 21.88 -12.32 6.72
CA THR A 380 21.13 -11.10 7.04
C THR A 380 19.67 -11.13 6.58
N PRO A 381 19.25 -11.85 5.51
CA PRO A 381 17.84 -12.10 5.24
C PRO A 381 17.14 -12.83 6.38
N ALA A 382 17.72 -13.92 6.91
CA ALA A 382 17.11 -14.64 8.03
C ALA A 382 16.98 -13.77 9.30
N TRP A 383 17.94 -12.87 9.54
CA TRP A 383 17.84 -11.87 10.60
C TRP A 383 16.64 -10.93 10.40
N ARG A 384 16.46 -10.42 9.18
CA ARG A 384 15.33 -9.54 8.83
C ARG A 384 13.99 -10.22 9.02
N ASP A 385 13.86 -11.46 8.59
CA ASP A 385 12.64 -12.23 8.79
C ASP A 385 12.35 -12.44 10.28
N LEU A 386 13.39 -12.76 11.07
CA LEU A 386 13.27 -12.97 12.50
C LEU A 386 12.82 -11.71 13.24
N PHE A 387 13.53 -10.59 13.11
CA PHE A 387 13.19 -9.40 13.89
C PHE A 387 11.80 -8.88 13.51
N ARG A 388 11.43 -8.96 12.21
CA ARG A 388 10.09 -8.58 11.74
C ARG A 388 9.02 -9.46 12.35
N SER A 389 9.25 -10.78 12.40
CA SER A 389 8.35 -11.74 13.08
C SER A 389 8.18 -11.40 14.56
N ARG A 390 9.26 -11.06 15.26
CA ARG A 390 9.21 -10.69 16.68
C ARG A 390 8.46 -9.38 16.92
N ILE A 391 8.64 -8.37 16.06
CA ILE A 391 7.86 -7.12 16.13
C ILE A 391 6.37 -7.42 15.91
N ARG A 392 6.02 -8.23 14.90
CA ARG A 392 4.62 -8.67 14.67
C ARG A 392 4.01 -9.40 15.86
N SER A 393 4.79 -10.19 16.59
CA SER A 393 4.31 -10.86 17.81
C SER A 393 3.93 -9.89 18.94
N SER A 394 4.40 -8.64 18.88
CA SER A 394 4.00 -7.56 19.80
C SER A 394 2.72 -6.83 19.37
N GLY A 395 2.11 -7.23 18.23
CA GLY A 395 0.90 -6.62 17.69
C GLY A 395 1.14 -5.44 16.73
N VAL A 396 2.40 -5.17 16.35
CA VAL A 396 2.77 -4.10 15.42
C VAL A 396 3.31 -4.72 14.14
N ASP A 397 2.81 -4.29 12.97
CA ASP A 397 3.42 -4.67 11.70
C ASP A 397 4.52 -3.68 11.34
N PRO A 398 5.81 -4.07 11.27
CA PRO A 398 6.89 -3.13 11.03
C PRO A 398 6.86 -2.49 9.64
N ASP A 399 6.11 -3.07 8.70
CA ASP A 399 5.89 -2.50 7.37
C ASP A 399 4.67 -1.56 7.34
N PHE A 400 3.81 -1.61 8.38
CA PHE A 400 2.59 -0.82 8.49
C PHE A 400 2.37 -0.37 9.96
N PRO A 401 3.26 0.45 10.52
CA PRO A 401 3.21 0.81 11.94
C PRO A 401 2.11 1.82 12.29
N GLY A 402 1.45 2.40 11.28
CA GLY A 402 0.41 3.42 11.42
C GLY A 402 0.84 4.78 10.86
N GLU A 403 -0.10 5.72 10.83
CA GLU A 403 0.16 7.11 10.41
C GLU A 403 1.20 7.77 11.31
N ALA A 404 2.01 8.67 10.72
CA ALA A 404 3.06 9.41 11.40
C ALA A 404 3.94 8.54 12.31
N THR A 405 4.14 7.26 11.97
CA THR A 405 4.85 6.31 12.83
C THR A 405 5.94 5.60 12.05
N ILE A 406 7.12 5.49 12.63
CA ILE A 406 8.23 4.70 12.08
C ILE A 406 8.76 3.74 13.13
N ILE A 407 9.40 2.67 12.67
CA ILE A 407 10.00 1.66 13.53
C ILE A 407 11.52 1.88 13.61
N LEU A 408 12.07 1.83 14.82
CA LEU A 408 13.51 1.74 15.04
C LEU A 408 13.82 0.35 15.61
N MET A 409 14.47 -0.49 14.82
CA MET A 409 15.03 -1.76 15.26
C MET A 409 16.50 -1.54 15.66
N ALA A 410 16.81 -1.77 16.94
CA ALA A 410 18.17 -1.68 17.47
C ALA A 410 18.69 -3.07 17.85
N ALA A 411 19.88 -3.43 17.41
CA ALA A 411 20.49 -4.73 17.71
C ALA A 411 22.03 -4.65 17.72
N PRO A 412 22.74 -5.59 18.40
CA PRO A 412 24.16 -5.78 18.17
C PRO A 412 24.45 -5.96 16.69
N GLN A 413 25.58 -5.42 16.21
CA GLN A 413 25.95 -5.48 14.80
C GLN A 413 25.90 -6.90 14.25
N VAL A 414 25.00 -7.11 13.28
CA VAL A 414 24.90 -8.33 12.49
C VAL A 414 25.66 -8.13 11.18
N ALA A 415 26.52 -9.08 10.83
CA ALA A 415 27.44 -8.96 9.70
C ALA A 415 28.25 -7.65 9.77
N ASN A 416 28.35 -6.90 8.66
CA ASN A 416 29.03 -5.61 8.60
C ASN A 416 28.04 -4.43 8.48
N LEU A 417 26.81 -4.60 8.97
CA LEU A 417 25.76 -3.58 8.89
C LEU A 417 25.99 -2.50 9.95
N ASN A 418 25.94 -1.22 9.58
CA ASN A 418 26.04 -0.11 10.52
C ASN A 418 24.66 0.47 10.84
N SER A 419 23.99 0.95 9.80
CA SER A 419 22.62 1.43 9.83
C SER A 419 22.05 1.31 8.42
N GLN A 420 20.74 1.13 8.33
CA GLN A 420 19.99 1.16 7.07
C GLN A 420 18.55 1.59 7.36
N ALA A 421 17.96 2.36 6.46
CA ALA A 421 16.55 2.67 6.55
C ALA A 421 15.89 2.82 5.19
N GLY A 422 14.58 2.66 5.22
CA GLY A 422 13.65 2.97 4.14
C GLY A 422 12.25 2.99 4.73
N PRO A 423 11.28 3.70 4.14
CA PRO A 423 9.99 3.87 4.78
C PRO A 423 9.30 2.52 5.08
N PRO A 424 8.78 2.30 6.30
CA PRO A 424 8.78 3.14 7.50
C PRO A 424 9.76 2.66 8.60
N LEU A 425 10.84 1.95 8.24
CA LEU A 425 11.72 1.21 9.15
C LEU A 425 13.17 1.73 9.13
N MET A 426 13.74 1.85 10.32
CA MET A 426 15.18 2.04 10.56
C MET A 426 15.78 0.81 11.24
N GLU A 427 16.89 0.32 10.72
CA GLU A 427 17.76 -0.67 11.32
C GLU A 427 19.02 0.03 11.85
N ILE A 428 19.24 0.04 13.17
CA ILE A 428 20.37 0.71 13.83
C ILE A 428 21.23 -0.32 14.56
N TYR A 429 22.47 -0.48 14.13
CA TYR A 429 23.44 -1.38 14.77
C TYR A 429 24.57 -0.63 15.47
N HIS A 430 24.88 0.57 14.97
CA HIS A 430 25.78 1.55 15.59
C HIS A 430 25.03 2.86 15.76
N HIS A 431 24.95 3.34 17.00
CA HIS A 431 24.15 4.51 17.34
C HIS A 431 25.01 5.76 17.46
N ALA A 432 24.50 6.84 16.87
CA ALA A 432 24.88 8.22 17.13
C ALA A 432 23.66 9.08 16.77
N PRO A 433 23.43 10.23 17.44
CA PRO A 433 22.29 11.09 17.12
C PRO A 433 22.21 11.45 15.62
N GLY A 434 23.36 11.75 15.00
CA GLY A 434 23.44 12.03 13.57
C GLY A 434 23.02 10.86 12.68
N THR A 435 23.47 9.64 13.00
CA THR A 435 23.05 8.43 12.28
C THR A 435 21.55 8.23 12.40
N ILE A 436 20.98 8.33 13.60
CA ILE A 436 19.54 8.15 13.82
C ILE A 436 18.75 9.22 13.06
N ALA A 437 19.20 10.48 13.09
CA ALA A 437 18.55 11.58 12.37
C ALA A 437 18.56 11.37 10.86
N HIS A 438 19.67 10.87 10.29
CA HIS A 438 19.81 10.53 8.89
C HIS A 438 18.89 9.37 8.48
N GLU A 439 18.93 8.27 9.21
CA GLU A 439 18.06 7.11 8.95
C GLU A 439 16.57 7.46 9.13
N MET A 440 16.24 8.38 10.03
CA MET A 440 14.89 8.89 10.17
C MET A 440 14.45 9.67 8.93
N GLY A 441 15.34 10.43 8.29
CA GLY A 441 15.07 11.07 7.00
C GLY A 441 14.67 10.04 5.94
N HIS A 442 15.39 8.91 5.86
CA HIS A 442 15.04 7.79 4.96
C HIS A 442 13.73 7.11 5.32
N ALA A 443 13.49 6.80 6.59
CA ALA A 443 12.25 6.18 7.04
C ALA A 443 11.02 7.08 6.81
N LEU A 444 11.23 8.39 6.71
CA LEU A 444 10.21 9.36 6.36
C LEU A 444 10.12 9.67 4.85
N GLY A 445 10.95 9.04 4.01
CA GLY A 445 10.83 9.07 2.55
C GLY A 445 11.92 9.82 1.80
N LEU A 446 12.92 10.40 2.45
CA LEU A 446 14.00 11.07 1.72
C LEU A 446 15.01 10.08 1.13
N ARG A 447 15.58 10.43 -0.03
CA ARG A 447 16.84 9.88 -0.52
C ARG A 447 18.03 10.66 0.05
N HIS A 448 19.25 10.18 -0.23
CA HIS A 448 20.44 10.96 0.07
C HIS A 448 20.40 12.32 -0.64
N SER A 449 21.04 13.31 -0.03
CA SER A 449 21.41 14.55 -0.71
C SER A 449 22.63 14.25 -1.58
N MET A 450 22.51 14.52 -2.88
CA MET A 450 23.47 14.13 -3.90
C MET A 450 24.14 15.35 -4.52
N ALA A 451 25.15 15.14 -5.36
CA ALA A 451 25.75 16.19 -6.19
C ALA A 451 25.74 15.80 -7.67
N VAL A 452 25.75 16.79 -8.54
CA VAL A 452 25.95 16.61 -9.98
C VAL A 452 27.44 16.54 -10.27
N GLU A 453 27.87 15.49 -10.97
CA GLU A 453 29.20 15.44 -11.59
C GLU A 453 29.06 15.65 -13.09
N ALA A 454 29.53 16.80 -13.57
CA ALA A 454 29.47 17.17 -14.98
C ALA A 454 30.88 17.41 -15.56
N GLY A 455 31.89 16.71 -15.05
CA GLY A 455 33.28 16.90 -15.46
C GLY A 455 33.68 18.37 -15.30
N ASN A 456 34.30 18.99 -16.32
CA ASN A 456 34.73 20.40 -16.29
C ASN A 456 33.59 21.43 -16.42
N SER A 457 32.34 21.00 -16.33
CA SER A 457 31.15 21.86 -16.44
C SER A 457 30.34 21.79 -15.15
N ILE A 458 29.56 22.83 -14.86
CA ILE A 458 28.62 22.84 -13.73
C ILE A 458 27.42 21.92 -14.04
N LEU A 459 26.94 21.95 -15.30
CA LEU A 459 25.81 21.17 -15.81
C LEU A 459 25.98 20.91 -17.32
N ARG A 460 25.28 19.88 -17.84
CA ARG A 460 25.12 19.52 -19.26
C ARG A 460 26.43 19.24 -20.01
N SER A 461 27.31 18.45 -19.40
CA SER A 461 28.54 17.93 -20.02
C SER A 461 28.33 16.83 -21.08
N ASN A 462 27.07 16.44 -21.34
CA ASN A 462 26.61 15.26 -22.09
C ASN A 462 26.77 13.90 -21.37
N ASN A 463 27.51 13.83 -20.26
CA ASN A 463 27.70 12.63 -19.46
C ASN A 463 27.48 12.91 -17.96
N ASP A 464 26.59 13.84 -17.64
CA ASP A 464 26.29 14.18 -16.26
C ASP A 464 25.84 12.95 -15.48
N THR A 465 26.39 12.79 -14.29
CA THR A 465 25.98 11.74 -13.35
C THR A 465 25.61 12.35 -12.02
N ILE A 466 24.89 11.58 -11.20
CA ILE A 466 24.52 11.96 -9.84
C ILE A 466 25.36 11.13 -8.88
N THR A 467 26.17 11.79 -8.06
CA THR A 467 26.95 11.15 -7.03
C THR A 467 26.13 11.00 -5.76
N ASN A 468 25.89 9.75 -5.38
CA ASN A 468 25.22 9.41 -4.13
C ASN A 468 26.01 9.95 -2.93
N TYR A 469 25.32 10.55 -1.95
CA TYR A 469 25.93 11.32 -0.84
C TYR A 469 26.79 12.52 -1.27
N GLY A 470 26.77 12.93 -2.53
CA GLY A 470 27.68 13.95 -3.07
C GLY A 470 27.55 15.34 -2.43
N ASN A 471 26.42 15.67 -1.80
CA ASN A 471 26.30 16.91 -1.03
C ASN A 471 26.99 16.74 0.33
N VAL A 472 28.24 17.16 0.42
CA VAL A 472 29.06 17.03 1.64
C VAL A 472 28.59 17.91 2.80
N TYR A 473 27.71 18.87 2.53
CA TYR A 473 27.23 19.87 3.49
C TYR A 473 25.91 19.49 4.17
N ALA A 474 25.21 18.45 3.70
CA ALA A 474 23.83 18.18 4.12
C ALA A 474 23.70 16.95 5.03
N MET A 475 22.70 16.96 5.92
CA MET A 475 22.32 15.82 6.77
C MET A 475 22.16 14.51 6.00
N MET A 476 21.40 14.55 4.91
CA MET A 476 21.17 13.39 4.03
C MET A 476 22.33 13.12 3.06
N GLY A 477 23.38 13.93 3.10
CA GLY A 477 24.65 13.67 2.40
C GLY A 477 25.70 13.22 3.41
N MET A 478 26.92 13.75 3.32
CA MET A 478 27.99 13.36 4.24
C MET A 478 27.92 14.04 5.62
N GLY A 479 26.95 14.93 5.87
CA GLY A 479 26.88 15.79 7.06
C GLY A 479 26.30 15.15 8.32
N ALA A 480 25.85 13.90 8.29
CA ALA A 480 25.21 13.26 9.45
C ALA A 480 26.10 13.24 10.71
N HIS A 481 27.41 12.99 10.54
CA HIS A 481 28.37 12.90 11.64
C HIS A 481 28.55 14.19 12.46
N THR A 482 28.21 15.35 11.90
CA THR A 482 28.27 16.67 12.55
C THR A 482 26.90 17.32 12.71
N LEU A 483 25.80 16.59 12.49
CA LEU A 483 24.45 17.12 12.55
C LEU A 483 24.25 18.35 11.65
N GLU A 484 24.78 18.30 10.42
CA GLU A 484 24.60 19.38 9.45
C GLU A 484 23.12 19.61 9.09
N GLU A 485 22.83 20.74 8.47
CA GLU A 485 21.48 21.09 8.04
C GLU A 485 20.89 20.17 6.96
N TYR A 486 19.57 20.02 6.98
CA TYR A 486 18.83 19.68 5.77
C TYR A 486 18.93 20.83 4.76
N ASN A 487 19.13 20.53 3.47
CA ASN A 487 19.01 21.55 2.43
C ASN A 487 17.55 22.08 2.35
N LEU A 488 17.36 23.28 1.81
CA LEU A 488 16.03 23.91 1.75
C LEU A 488 15.00 23.07 0.99
N MET A 489 15.44 22.32 -0.03
CA MET A 489 14.57 21.43 -0.79
C MET A 489 13.98 20.31 0.09
N PHE A 490 14.79 19.64 0.91
CA PHE A 490 14.33 18.62 1.85
C PHE A 490 13.55 19.22 3.03
N LYS A 491 13.85 20.45 3.47
CA LYS A 491 12.96 21.13 4.42
C LYS A 491 11.58 21.40 3.81
N SER A 492 11.50 21.68 2.51
CA SER A 492 10.21 21.83 1.80
C SER A 492 9.42 20.54 1.74
N TYR A 493 10.08 19.39 1.55
CA TYR A 493 9.45 18.07 1.57
C TYR A 493 8.63 17.84 2.83
N PHE A 494 9.16 18.24 3.99
CA PHE A 494 8.47 18.11 5.27
C PHE A 494 7.53 19.29 5.61
N ASN A 495 7.31 20.22 4.68
CA ASN A 495 6.55 21.46 4.92
C ASN A 495 7.10 22.30 6.09
N TRP A 496 8.42 22.24 6.34
CA TRP A 496 9.08 23.01 7.39
C TRP A 496 9.37 24.45 6.99
N ILE A 497 9.30 24.77 5.70
CA ILE A 497 9.47 26.11 5.15
C ILE A 497 8.25 26.50 4.32
N ARG A 498 7.97 27.79 4.25
CA ARG A 498 6.86 28.35 3.48
C ARG A 498 7.36 28.96 2.20
N ASP A 499 6.49 29.04 1.19
CA ASP A 499 6.80 29.72 -0.07
C ASP A 499 7.21 31.19 0.14
N SER A 500 6.68 31.86 1.16
CA SER A 500 7.05 33.23 1.51
C SER A 500 8.46 33.36 2.10
N GLU A 501 9.02 32.28 2.64
CA GLU A 501 10.37 32.25 3.22
C GLU A 501 11.43 31.90 2.16
N VAL A 502 11.02 31.21 1.10
CA VAL A 502 11.87 30.80 -0.03
C VAL A 502 11.11 31.04 -1.36
N PRO A 503 10.88 32.29 -1.78
CA PRO A 503 10.00 32.57 -2.92
C PRO A 503 10.57 32.11 -4.27
N VAL A 504 9.68 31.80 -5.22
CA VAL A 504 10.07 31.65 -6.63
C VAL A 504 10.22 33.03 -7.25
N VAL A 505 11.43 33.35 -7.68
CA VAL A 505 11.77 34.61 -8.33
C VAL A 505 11.47 34.52 -9.83
N SER A 506 10.77 35.53 -10.34
CA SER A 506 10.39 35.63 -11.76
C SER A 506 10.71 36.99 -12.39
N THR A 507 11.35 37.89 -11.65
CA THR A 507 11.70 39.24 -12.12
C THR A 507 13.17 39.54 -11.83
N SER A 508 13.82 40.24 -12.76
CA SER A 508 15.20 40.69 -12.56
C SER A 508 15.29 41.67 -11.38
N GLY A 509 16.32 41.53 -10.55
CA GLY A 509 16.45 42.31 -9.33
C GLY A 509 17.64 41.90 -8.48
N VAL A 510 17.76 42.51 -7.30
CA VAL A 510 18.69 42.07 -6.25
C VAL A 510 17.86 41.52 -5.11
N TYR A 511 18.12 40.27 -4.76
CA TYR A 511 17.42 39.51 -3.73
C TYR A 511 18.37 39.22 -2.59
N ARG A 512 17.89 39.40 -1.37
CA ARG A 512 18.67 39.15 -0.15
C ARG A 512 18.27 37.80 0.43
N ILE A 513 19.25 36.93 0.62
CA ILE A 513 19.10 35.64 1.26
C ILE A 513 19.75 35.70 2.64
N HIS A 514 18.99 35.44 3.69
CA HIS A 514 19.48 35.27 5.05
C HIS A 514 19.95 33.84 5.30
N ALA A 515 20.93 33.69 6.19
CA ALA A 515 21.46 32.37 6.55
C ALA A 515 20.35 31.52 7.20
N PHE A 516 20.06 30.35 6.63
CA PHE A 516 18.92 29.53 7.05
C PHE A 516 19.23 28.60 8.24
N ASP A 517 20.52 28.43 8.53
CA ASP A 517 21.12 27.49 9.47
C ASP A 517 21.25 28.04 10.90
N HIS A 518 20.35 28.95 11.26
CA HIS A 518 20.22 29.57 12.59
C HIS A 518 18.83 29.38 13.18
N GLY A 519 18.15 28.33 12.75
CA GLY A 519 16.82 27.96 13.23
C GLY A 519 16.80 27.58 14.69
N THR A 520 15.67 27.83 15.33
CA THR A 520 15.36 27.26 16.65
C THR A 520 13.90 26.80 16.65
N ALA A 521 13.45 26.17 17.74
CA ALA A 521 12.04 25.86 17.94
C ALA A 521 11.10 27.10 17.89
N ALA A 522 11.64 28.33 17.91
CA ALA A 522 10.86 29.57 17.81
C ALA A 522 10.69 30.09 16.37
N GLY A 523 11.39 29.51 15.39
CA GLY A 523 11.34 29.94 13.99
C GLY A 523 12.70 29.96 13.31
N THR A 524 12.73 30.53 12.11
CA THR A 524 13.96 30.71 11.31
C THR A 524 14.94 31.70 11.96
N ASN A 525 14.44 32.60 12.82
CA ASN A 525 15.15 33.73 13.42
C ASN A 525 15.69 34.78 12.41
N ALA A 526 15.59 34.50 11.11
CA ALA A 526 16.00 35.38 10.05
C ALA A 526 15.04 36.58 9.93
N PRO A 527 15.56 37.80 9.66
CA PRO A 527 14.72 38.98 9.47
C PRO A 527 14.05 39.04 8.09
N GLY A 528 14.29 38.06 7.21
CA GLY A 528 13.77 38.02 5.85
C GLY A 528 13.84 36.62 5.23
N GLU A 529 13.79 36.57 3.90
CA GLU A 529 13.87 35.35 3.09
C GLU A 529 15.15 34.57 3.39
N ILE A 530 15.05 33.25 3.54
CA ILE A 530 16.17 32.34 3.87
C ILE A 530 16.69 31.57 2.66
N GLY A 531 16.09 31.80 1.50
CA GLY A 531 16.51 31.28 0.21
C GLY A 531 15.65 31.87 -0.89
N ILE A 532 15.97 31.54 -2.14
CA ILE A 532 15.11 31.81 -3.29
C ILE A 532 15.09 30.60 -4.22
N ARG A 533 14.02 30.49 -5.02
CA ARG A 533 13.88 29.50 -6.09
C ARG A 533 13.88 30.16 -7.45
N LEU A 534 14.47 29.49 -8.44
CA LEU A 534 14.44 29.92 -9.84
C LEU A 534 14.06 28.74 -10.73
N LYS A 535 13.19 28.96 -11.72
CA LYS A 535 12.87 27.95 -12.72
C LYS A 535 13.90 27.98 -13.86
N SER A 536 14.29 26.81 -14.36
CA SER A 536 15.05 26.73 -15.63
C SER A 536 14.23 27.34 -16.78
N GLY A 537 14.91 27.75 -17.86
CA GLY A 537 14.25 28.32 -19.04
C GLY A 537 13.26 27.39 -19.73
N ASP A 538 13.38 26.07 -19.57
CA ASP A 538 12.42 25.08 -20.06
C ASP A 538 11.30 24.75 -19.03
N GLY A 539 11.36 25.33 -17.83
CA GLY A 539 10.39 25.17 -16.74
C GLY A 539 10.46 23.84 -15.99
N ASN A 540 11.30 22.90 -16.43
CA ASN A 540 11.34 21.54 -15.89
C ASN A 540 12.11 21.43 -14.56
N LEU A 541 13.06 22.34 -14.33
CA LEU A 541 13.94 22.29 -13.17
C LEU A 541 13.67 23.46 -12.24
N THR A 542 13.97 23.24 -10.95
CA THR A 542 13.93 24.29 -9.93
C THR A 542 15.27 24.36 -9.22
N TYR A 543 15.92 25.51 -9.29
CA TYR A 543 17.15 25.83 -8.56
C TYR A 543 16.78 26.38 -7.20
N TRP A 544 17.31 25.79 -6.14
CA TRP A 544 17.14 26.22 -4.75
C TRP A 544 18.46 26.82 -4.27
N LEU A 545 18.45 28.12 -4.01
CA LEU A 545 19.62 28.88 -3.58
C LEU A 545 19.59 29.04 -2.06
N GLU A 546 20.67 28.64 -1.39
CA GLU A 546 20.76 28.64 0.07
C GLU A 546 22.09 29.23 0.57
N TYR A 547 22.02 29.95 1.69
CA TYR A 547 23.17 30.58 2.35
C TYR A 547 23.32 30.03 3.76
N ARG A 548 24.56 29.72 4.14
CA ARG A 548 24.91 29.07 5.42
C ARG A 548 26.12 29.76 6.02
N THR A 549 26.20 29.76 7.35
CA THR A 549 27.36 30.30 8.07
C THR A 549 27.86 29.39 9.20
N THR A 550 27.13 28.35 9.59
CA THR A 550 27.50 27.52 10.75
C THR A 550 28.39 26.32 10.43
N ASN A 551 28.65 26.01 9.15
CA ASN A 551 29.44 24.83 8.77
C ASN A 551 30.93 25.02 9.12
N PRO A 552 31.47 24.28 10.11
CA PRO A 552 32.85 24.48 10.57
C PRO A 552 33.88 23.79 9.67
N ARG A 553 33.45 22.82 8.86
CA ARG A 553 34.32 21.99 8.01
C ARG A 553 34.60 22.68 6.67
N TYR A 554 33.60 23.38 6.14
CA TYR A 554 33.63 24.06 4.86
C TYR A 554 33.28 25.55 5.05
N PRO A 555 34.24 26.36 5.52
CA PRO A 555 33.98 27.76 5.87
C PRO A 555 33.71 28.66 4.66
N ASN A 556 33.93 28.16 3.43
CA ASN A 556 33.63 28.89 2.19
C ASN A 556 32.13 29.15 2.02
N THR A 557 31.27 28.35 2.65
CA THR A 557 29.82 28.61 2.80
C THR A 557 29.51 30.03 3.27
N LYS A 558 30.37 30.64 4.09
CA LYS A 558 30.22 32.03 4.57
C LYS A 558 30.43 33.08 3.49
N ASN A 559 30.99 32.72 2.32
CA ASN A 559 31.38 33.64 1.24
C ASN A 559 30.69 33.32 -0.09
N GLY A 560 29.70 32.45 -0.09
CA GLY A 560 29.00 32.02 -1.29
C GLY A 560 27.63 31.42 -0.99
N ILE A 561 26.96 30.94 -2.02
CA ILE A 561 25.70 30.19 -1.89
C ILE A 561 25.89 28.78 -2.43
N LEU A 562 25.17 27.83 -1.84
CA LEU A 562 24.98 26.51 -2.41
C LEU A 562 23.72 26.52 -3.27
N VAL A 563 23.72 25.70 -4.33
CA VAL A 563 22.59 25.58 -5.24
C VAL A 563 22.21 24.12 -5.38
N ASN A 564 21.00 23.75 -4.95
CA ASN A 564 20.46 22.41 -5.12
C ASN A 564 19.42 22.41 -6.24
N LEU A 565 19.49 21.43 -7.14
CA LEU A 565 18.65 21.32 -8.32
C LEU A 565 17.61 20.23 -8.14
N GLN A 566 16.34 20.60 -8.29
CA GLN A 566 15.18 19.70 -8.32
C GLN A 566 14.79 19.41 -9.78
N GLY A 567 14.41 18.19 -10.10
CA GLY A 567 14.02 17.77 -11.46
C GLY A 567 15.17 17.18 -12.29
N TYR A 568 16.42 17.24 -11.81
CA TYR A 568 17.58 16.90 -12.64
C TYR A 568 17.98 15.43 -12.51
N LEU A 569 17.98 14.73 -13.66
CA LEU A 569 18.25 13.29 -13.74
C LEU A 569 17.43 12.48 -12.73
N GLU A 570 16.17 12.84 -12.48
CA GLU A 570 15.30 12.11 -11.57
C GLU A 570 14.96 10.72 -12.14
N ASN A 571 15.23 9.67 -11.36
CA ASN A 571 14.91 8.29 -11.72
C ASN A 571 14.41 7.50 -10.50
N GLU A 572 13.68 8.14 -9.60
CA GLU A 572 13.08 7.46 -8.45
C GLU A 572 11.98 6.51 -8.91
N ALA A 573 12.24 5.20 -8.77
CA ALA A 573 11.32 4.15 -9.17
C ALA A 573 10.54 3.57 -7.99
N ASP A 574 10.97 3.84 -6.75
CA ASP A 574 10.32 3.37 -5.54
C ASP A 574 9.34 4.43 -5.02
N PRO A 575 8.02 4.17 -5.08
CA PRO A 575 7.00 5.15 -4.68
C PRO A 575 7.01 5.46 -3.18
N ALA A 576 7.71 4.66 -2.36
CA ALA A 576 7.88 4.96 -0.95
C ALA A 576 8.80 6.18 -0.71
N PHE A 577 9.73 6.45 -1.63
CA PHE A 577 10.64 7.58 -1.54
C PHE A 577 10.10 8.81 -2.25
N TRP A 578 10.55 9.98 -1.79
CA TRP A 578 10.24 11.27 -2.38
C TRP A 578 10.60 11.27 -3.86
N ASN A 579 9.67 11.75 -4.69
CA ASN A 579 9.81 11.73 -6.15
C ASN A 579 10.96 12.62 -6.66
N HIS A 580 11.44 13.53 -5.82
CA HIS A 580 12.58 14.38 -6.12
C HIS A 580 13.85 13.95 -5.41
N ARG A 581 14.98 14.24 -6.04
CA ARG A 581 16.29 14.11 -5.42
C ARG A 581 16.97 15.47 -5.37
N SER A 582 17.63 15.74 -4.26
CA SER A 582 18.48 16.92 -4.16
C SER A 582 19.79 16.68 -4.90
N ALA A 583 20.05 17.46 -5.94
CA ALA A 583 21.30 17.43 -6.69
C ALA A 583 22.04 18.76 -6.54
N MET A 584 22.99 18.83 -5.63
CA MET A 584 23.84 20.00 -5.43
C MET A 584 24.70 20.24 -6.69
N LEU A 585 24.76 21.50 -7.13
CA LEU A 585 25.64 21.92 -8.21
C LEU A 585 27.01 22.24 -7.64
N ASP A 586 28.04 21.71 -8.29
CA ASP A 586 29.40 22.13 -8.06
C ASP A 586 29.71 23.35 -8.94
N MET A 587 29.90 24.51 -8.29
CA MET A 587 30.20 25.77 -8.96
C MET A 587 31.68 25.93 -9.32
N ASN A 588 32.55 25.07 -8.79
CA ASN A 588 33.98 25.07 -9.04
C ASN A 588 34.46 23.68 -9.55
N PRO A 589 33.86 23.15 -10.63
CA PRO A 589 34.14 21.78 -11.07
C PRO A 589 35.63 21.55 -11.38
N ASN A 590 36.17 20.43 -10.87
CA ASN A 590 37.58 20.01 -10.94
C ASN A 590 38.57 21.01 -10.31
N SER A 591 38.13 21.82 -9.35
CA SER A 591 39.02 22.69 -8.57
C SER A 591 39.85 21.89 -7.56
N GLN A 592 39.35 20.75 -7.08
CA GLN A 592 40.02 19.91 -6.10
C GLN A 592 40.04 18.44 -6.54
N SER A 593 41.22 17.98 -6.96
CA SER A 593 41.43 16.56 -7.27
C SER A 593 42.85 16.14 -6.89
N THR A 594 43.03 15.71 -5.63
CA THR A 594 44.30 15.13 -5.16
C THR A 594 44.32 13.60 -5.13
N ALA A 595 43.22 12.96 -5.58
CA ALA A 595 42.99 11.50 -5.60
C ALA A 595 42.88 10.81 -4.23
N ASN A 596 42.82 11.58 -3.12
CA ASN A 596 42.73 11.01 -1.78
C ASN A 596 41.30 10.69 -1.34
N TRP A 597 40.29 11.33 -1.94
CA TRP A 597 38.88 11.13 -1.63
C TRP A 597 37.99 11.45 -2.83
N ASN A 598 37.01 10.59 -3.11
CA ASN A 598 36.15 10.70 -4.29
C ASN A 598 35.18 11.91 -4.27
N LEU A 599 34.96 12.55 -3.12
CA LEU A 599 34.09 13.73 -3.00
C LEU A 599 34.84 15.03 -2.68
N GLU A 600 36.17 15.03 -2.88
CA GLU A 600 37.01 16.20 -2.56
C GLU A 600 36.60 17.44 -3.38
N ASP A 601 36.26 17.24 -4.65
CA ASP A 601 35.83 18.31 -5.56
C ASP A 601 34.52 18.98 -5.10
N GLN A 602 33.64 18.26 -4.42
CA GLN A 602 32.38 18.82 -3.91
C GLN A 602 32.54 19.68 -2.65
N THR A 603 33.76 19.91 -2.16
CA THR A 603 34.00 20.62 -0.90
C THR A 603 34.14 22.13 -1.01
N ASP A 604 34.17 22.65 -2.24
CA ASP A 604 34.11 24.09 -2.57
C ASP A 604 33.01 24.39 -3.60
N SER A 605 31.87 23.69 -3.52
CA SER A 605 30.78 23.84 -4.50
C SER A 605 30.04 25.18 -4.43
N GLU A 606 30.41 26.10 -3.55
CA GLU A 606 29.76 27.40 -3.43
C GLU A 606 29.97 28.29 -4.67
N LEU A 607 28.90 28.92 -5.14
CA LEU A 607 29.05 30.08 -6.02
C LEU A 607 29.59 31.22 -5.15
N GLU A 608 30.79 31.73 -5.42
CA GLU A 608 31.41 32.77 -4.59
C GLU A 608 30.98 34.20 -4.95
N ILE A 609 31.13 35.13 -4.00
CA ILE A 609 30.92 36.57 -4.24
C ILE A 609 31.75 37.06 -5.43
N GLY A 610 31.10 37.78 -6.36
CA GLY A 610 31.69 38.28 -7.59
C GLY A 610 31.66 37.30 -8.77
N LYS A 611 31.26 36.04 -8.55
CA LYS A 611 31.06 35.04 -9.61
C LYS A 611 29.62 35.04 -10.10
N SER A 612 29.40 34.40 -11.25
CA SER A 612 28.07 34.27 -11.85
C SER A 612 27.83 32.88 -12.40
N PHE A 613 26.58 32.43 -12.32
CA PHE A 613 26.09 31.21 -12.94
C PHE A 613 24.94 31.58 -13.90
N THR A 614 24.91 30.96 -15.08
CA THR A 614 23.86 31.17 -16.07
C THR A 614 23.16 29.86 -16.32
N ASP A 615 21.84 29.87 -16.21
CA ASP A 615 20.99 28.73 -16.51
C ASP A 615 21.24 28.23 -17.94
N PRO A 616 21.63 26.95 -18.15
CA PRO A 616 21.89 26.41 -19.48
C PRO A 616 20.68 26.40 -20.42
N TRP A 617 19.47 26.56 -19.88
CA TRP A 617 18.23 26.65 -20.66
C TRP A 617 17.80 28.10 -20.94
N GLY A 618 18.60 29.08 -20.51
CA GLY A 618 18.37 30.49 -20.80
C GLY A 618 17.20 31.10 -20.02
N GLY A 619 16.90 30.61 -18.82
CA GLY A 619 15.89 31.21 -17.94
C GLY A 619 16.41 32.40 -17.14
N PHE A 620 17.66 32.34 -16.67
CA PHE A 620 18.25 33.39 -15.83
C PHE A 620 19.78 33.38 -15.79
N ARG A 621 20.36 34.47 -15.27
CA ARG A 621 21.71 34.55 -14.70
C ARG A 621 21.65 35.02 -13.26
N ILE A 622 22.46 34.41 -12.39
CA ILE A 622 22.70 34.87 -11.03
C ILE A 622 24.13 35.39 -10.86
N THR A 623 24.29 36.46 -10.08
CA THR A 623 25.59 37.02 -9.68
C THR A 623 25.57 37.35 -8.20
N LEU A 624 26.53 36.83 -7.43
CA LEU A 624 26.66 37.21 -6.02
C LEU A 624 27.39 38.55 -5.87
N ILE A 625 26.86 39.44 -5.04
CA ILE A 625 27.29 40.85 -5.05
C ILE A 625 27.91 41.29 -3.73
N ALA A 626 27.25 40.98 -2.62
CA ALA A 626 27.67 41.43 -1.30
C ALA A 626 27.15 40.48 -0.23
N LYS A 627 27.81 40.47 0.92
CA LYS A 627 27.31 39.87 2.15
C LYS A 627 27.34 40.88 3.29
N GLY A 628 26.57 40.65 4.34
CA GLY A 628 26.58 41.47 5.54
C GLY A 628 25.78 40.86 6.69
N GLY A 629 25.45 41.69 7.68
CA GLY A 629 24.92 41.22 8.96
C GLY A 629 26.03 40.72 9.88
N ALA A 630 25.65 40.21 11.06
CA ALA A 630 26.61 39.55 11.94
C ALA A 630 26.78 38.09 11.47
N GLU A 631 27.99 37.73 11.06
CA GLU A 631 28.35 36.35 10.70
C GLU A 631 28.05 35.39 11.87
N ASP A 632 27.71 34.14 11.57
CA ASP A 632 27.30 33.13 12.56
C ASP A 632 26.07 33.54 13.38
N THR A 633 25.17 34.33 12.77
CA THR A 633 23.85 34.65 13.32
C THR A 633 22.79 34.63 12.22
N ALA A 634 21.51 34.52 12.62
CA ALA A 634 20.37 34.64 11.70
C ALA A 634 20.27 36.00 10.97
N SER A 635 21.02 37.02 11.42
CA SER A 635 21.10 38.31 10.74
C SER A 635 22.07 38.33 9.57
N ALA A 636 22.94 37.32 9.43
CA ALA A 636 23.84 37.17 8.29
C ALA A 636 23.04 37.06 6.99
N TRP A 637 23.51 37.72 5.95
CA TRP A 637 22.85 37.71 4.64
C TRP A 637 23.84 37.81 3.48
N ILE A 638 23.37 37.40 2.30
CA ILE A 638 24.05 37.53 1.02
C ILE A 638 23.08 38.03 -0.05
N ASP A 639 23.53 38.97 -0.88
CA ASP A 639 22.75 39.57 -1.96
C ASP A 639 23.08 38.90 -3.31
N VAL A 640 22.04 38.41 -3.97
CA VAL A 640 22.07 37.75 -5.28
C VAL A 640 21.39 38.66 -6.30
N ARG A 641 22.11 39.10 -7.33
CA ARG A 641 21.48 39.72 -8.49
C ARG A 641 20.98 38.64 -9.42
N VAL A 642 19.69 38.69 -9.74
CA VAL A 642 19.03 37.81 -10.71
C VAL A 642 18.71 38.62 -11.95
N GLU A 643 19.04 38.07 -13.12
CA GLU A 643 18.69 38.59 -14.43
C GLU A 643 17.90 37.52 -15.18
N MET A 644 16.59 37.74 -15.32
CA MET A 644 15.70 36.87 -16.11
C MET A 644 15.84 37.19 -17.61
N PHE A 645 15.71 36.17 -18.47
CA PHE A 645 15.84 36.30 -19.93
C PHE A 645 14.54 36.10 -20.69
#